data_AF-A0A414HZ40-F1
#
_entry.id   AF-A0A414HZ40-F1
#
_cell.length_a   1.000
_cell.length_b   1.000
_cell.length_c   1.000
_cell.angle_alpha   90.00
_cell.angle_beta   90.00
_cell.angle_gamma   90.00
#
_symmetry.space_group_name_H-M   'P 1'
#
loop_
_entity.id
_entity.type
_entity.pdbx_description
1 polymer ?
#
loop_
_entity_poly.entity_id
_entity_poly.type
_entity_poly.pdbx_seq_one_letter_code
_entity_poly.pdbx_strand_id
1 'polypeptide(L)'
;MILMEQNYNALPYEKVVQTKLKGTDVYKRYVDITDNKNIDYSDIFENLESIKAIRKKDSALVISFDTKKQSVFDKTGNMLTRKIISYCFSVLMPDGIKAMQILFINNPDKDIRLSVSECLSFVLHFCYESGQFNTLYYSNKFRLTYYDNKSNEMLIKRFNTLKDVKTFTNEHNIDGLIFKSDRSHVSAEKAKKLTALKTNVCLLGHASIKDITAFSDRWDYRFLNGLNSLQGGIVTLNSNGGRAMNLGVKDYEKNYYEYPISYVLRDSECYSPNGDKTLNPMKKCLKLDTYNKEYKYIDECALDIYNENFDKFCTYASQDSLISLIYTAKIWGVNKSMQVSITSASATYLYDKILEYFKINGKTSKEIEKAFKHKYEGFNAQTRLEMTSSGNAKSVSYYNKTYDADKIDRLGQKSYIGGYNICTYPGVFSNVTYDFDLINAYPTALCLIPDIEWDNPINKEILEQNVTLDFFDNINDVVFGEVDFEFPATVKYPNIPVRVDDSIEFPRKGTHVCATGSAIYLALQLGAKVYAHDLIKANVLYNDDGTRSMCLRCACKQLVNDRETCKNEYGKKSLQEIIIKLLNNGGYGKVGQCVTDKGECASVNAADDMRPSIITSKYRAAMVTGLVRDYIIAIANQLNDRGYNFYSATTDGFISDVPFEVLESLDAYGFTDLFKEARMYLTGNSAVWSEKHKQDSLLLNFTTRGNVGFGEHKDDDKCVCAHAGFKTGEPEDSYSDRLSLFKIVVTRTDKPKYIYDLWSNLKDVIKKKNDFTITKCSKSANFNFDLKRKPIFETMYEVKGTYDGIIYKYAVFDTEPYRDVEEYKLYKEIGKTFDCLRTVEDWNKFQMRLRLKLAGTTLNITDFEWTKLLSVVRLYNQGKVSIPALDECKTIKEKVFAINIFNHSDRIFTGTNWKSCARTDRINQILPYEDIKELLDSIDAKFIDTEEHSGN
;
A
#
# COMPACT_ATOMS: atom_id res chain seq x y z
N MET A 1 40.62 16.39 -0.41
CA MET A 1 40.26 17.28 0.72
C MET A 1 39.10 18.14 0.25
N ILE A 2 37.87 17.74 0.55
CA ILE A 2 36.64 18.42 0.12
C ILE A 2 35.87 18.81 1.38
N LEU A 3 35.57 20.10 1.50
CA LEU A 3 34.81 20.72 2.59
C LEU A 3 33.36 20.21 2.53
N MET A 4 32.89 19.64 3.64
CA MET A 4 31.45 19.63 3.94
C MET A 4 31.12 21.04 4.43
N GLU A 5 30.31 21.79 3.70
CA GLU A 5 29.65 22.94 4.31
C GLU A 5 28.61 22.40 5.29
N GLN A 6 28.83 22.68 6.58
CA GLN A 6 27.78 22.49 7.58
C GLN A 6 26.68 23.52 7.26
N ASN A 7 25.50 23.06 6.86
CA ASN A 7 24.35 23.95 6.61
C ASN A 7 23.74 24.55 7.89
N TYR A 8 24.31 24.25 9.05
CA TYR A 8 23.83 24.70 10.35
C TYR A 8 25.02 25.14 11.20
N ASN A 9 24.91 26.30 11.84
CA ASN A 9 25.88 26.74 12.85
C ASN A 9 25.82 25.77 14.04
N ALA A 10 26.75 24.81 14.06
CA ALA A 10 26.86 23.81 15.11
C ALA A 10 28.02 24.17 16.06
N LEU A 11 27.75 24.15 17.37
CA LEU A 11 28.83 24.19 18.36
C LEU A 11 29.62 22.86 18.30
N PRO A 12 30.92 22.88 18.64
CA PRO A 12 31.73 21.67 18.72
C PRO A 12 31.15 20.68 19.75
N TYR A 13 31.41 19.39 19.54
CA TYR A 13 30.98 18.37 20.49
C TYR A 13 31.77 18.47 21.79
N GLU A 14 31.05 18.62 22.89
CA GLU A 14 31.61 18.62 24.22
C GLU A 14 31.53 17.22 24.82
N LYS A 15 32.69 16.66 25.20
CA LYS A 15 32.73 15.39 25.93
C LYS A 15 32.18 15.60 27.34
N VAL A 16 31.20 14.79 27.72
CA VAL A 16 30.64 14.81 29.06
C VAL A 16 31.61 14.08 29.99
N VAL A 17 32.38 14.84 30.77
CA VAL A 17 33.34 14.30 31.75
C VAL A 17 32.55 13.54 32.82
N GLN A 18 32.86 12.24 33.03
CA GLN A 18 32.30 11.32 34.04
C GLN A 18 31.14 10.37 33.63
N THR A 19 31.21 9.71 32.47
CA THR A 19 30.24 8.67 32.13
C THR A 19 30.58 7.34 32.82
N LYS A 20 29.65 6.80 33.64
CA LYS A 20 29.76 5.45 34.25
C LYS A 20 29.50 4.30 33.25
N LEU A 21 29.20 4.63 32.00
CA LEU A 21 29.00 3.68 30.91
C LEU A 21 30.36 3.09 30.52
N LYS A 22 30.71 1.93 31.09
CA LYS A 22 32.02 1.29 30.86
C LYS A 22 32.24 1.05 29.37
N GLY A 23 33.23 1.74 28.79
CA GLY A 23 33.59 1.60 27.38
C GLY A 23 32.72 2.41 26.42
N THR A 24 31.93 3.37 26.91
CA THR A 24 31.16 4.29 26.07
C THR A 24 31.36 5.73 26.53
N ASP A 25 31.82 6.57 25.61
CA ASP A 25 31.92 8.02 25.81
C ASP A 25 30.61 8.70 25.41
N VAL A 26 30.25 9.79 26.10
CA VAL A 26 29.06 10.59 25.77
C VAL A 26 29.48 12.00 25.39
N TYR A 27 28.93 12.49 24.29
CA TYR A 27 29.16 13.84 23.77
C TYR A 27 27.82 14.56 23.61
N LYS A 28 27.82 15.88 23.79
CA LYS A 28 26.65 16.72 23.51
C LYS A 28 27.06 17.94 22.68
N ARG A 29 26.14 18.46 21.86
CA ARG A 29 26.26 19.77 21.23
C ARG A 29 24.89 20.42 21.01
N TYR A 30 24.90 21.72 20.75
CA TYR A 30 23.76 22.44 20.23
C TYR A 30 23.97 22.81 18.77
N VAL A 31 22.91 22.70 17.99
CA VAL A 31 22.88 23.03 16.56
C VAL A 31 21.80 24.08 16.37
N ASP A 32 22.16 25.21 15.76
CA ASP A 32 21.19 26.21 15.32
C ASP A 32 20.58 25.77 13.99
N ILE A 33 19.26 25.61 13.94
CA ILE A 33 18.55 25.17 12.75
C ILE A 33 18.06 26.33 11.87
N THR A 34 18.26 27.59 12.27
CA THR A 34 17.79 28.78 11.54
C THR A 34 18.71 29.29 10.43
N ASP A 35 19.94 28.78 10.34
CA ASP A 35 20.92 29.26 9.36
C ASP A 35 20.66 28.79 7.92
N ASN A 36 19.65 27.95 7.72
CA ASN A 36 18.99 27.85 6.43
C ASN A 36 18.11 29.09 6.25
N LYS A 37 18.40 29.92 5.24
CA LYS A 37 17.64 31.11 4.80
C LYS A 37 16.13 30.88 4.49
N ASN A 38 15.47 29.85 5.03
CA ASN A 38 14.09 29.43 4.72
C ASN A 38 13.40 28.61 5.85
N ILE A 39 13.78 28.70 7.12
CA ILE A 39 12.82 28.34 8.21
C ILE A 39 12.16 29.63 8.68
N ASP A 40 11.33 30.18 7.80
CA ASP A 40 10.36 31.17 8.22
C ASP A 40 9.22 30.43 8.93
N TYR A 41 8.94 30.72 10.20
CA TYR A 41 7.74 30.19 10.86
C TYR A 41 6.44 30.74 10.23
N SER A 42 6.55 31.64 9.24
CA SER A 42 5.48 32.01 8.32
C SER A 42 5.33 31.06 7.12
N ASP A 43 6.00 29.90 7.07
CA ASP A 43 5.92 28.92 5.98
C ASP A 43 4.44 28.58 5.67
N ILE A 44 4.03 28.76 4.42
CA ILE A 44 2.64 28.60 3.97
C ILE A 44 2.11 27.22 4.35
N PHE A 45 2.95 26.18 4.21
CA PHE A 45 2.66 24.80 4.54
C PHE A 45 2.22 24.61 6.00
N GLU A 46 2.94 25.21 6.95
CA GLU A 46 2.60 25.12 8.37
C GLU A 46 1.30 25.86 8.69
N ASN A 47 0.94 26.82 7.84
CA ASN A 47 -0.24 27.66 7.99
C ASN A 47 -1.47 27.14 7.27
N LEU A 48 -1.36 26.09 6.45
CA LEU A 48 -2.48 25.41 5.79
C LEU A 48 -3.48 24.91 6.83
N GLU A 49 -4.76 25.01 6.49
CA GLU A 49 -5.84 24.60 7.39
C GLU A 49 -5.76 23.09 7.69
N SER A 50 -5.50 22.25 6.68
CA SER A 50 -5.35 20.81 6.89
C SER A 50 -4.17 20.46 7.80
N ILE A 51 -3.04 21.17 7.68
CA ILE A 51 -1.86 20.96 8.53
C ILE A 51 -2.14 21.40 9.97
N LYS A 52 -2.72 22.59 10.16
CA LYS A 52 -3.12 23.06 11.50
C LYS A 52 -4.09 22.11 12.19
N ALA A 53 -5.05 21.56 11.44
CA ALA A 53 -6.07 20.67 11.97
C ALA A 53 -5.52 19.31 12.41
N ILE A 54 -4.51 18.75 11.72
CA ILE A 54 -3.94 17.46 12.11
C ILE A 54 -2.97 17.53 13.30
N ARG A 55 -2.44 18.73 13.61
CA ARG A 55 -1.53 18.94 14.74
C ARG A 55 -2.27 18.76 16.07
N LYS A 56 -1.86 17.76 16.86
CA LYS A 56 -2.48 17.52 18.17
C LYS A 56 -2.15 18.66 19.15
N LYS A 57 -3.11 18.96 20.02
CA LYS A 57 -2.91 19.94 21.10
C LYS A 57 -1.92 19.43 22.16
N ASP A 58 -1.97 18.13 22.48
CA ASP A 58 -1.18 17.49 23.53
C ASP A 58 0.34 17.55 23.24
N SER A 59 1.09 18.10 24.20
CA SER A 59 2.55 18.16 24.12
C SER A 59 3.22 16.83 24.51
N ALA A 60 4.30 16.51 23.81
CA ALA A 60 5.15 15.35 24.04
C ALA A 60 6.59 15.70 23.65
N LEU A 61 7.56 15.40 24.51
CA LEU A 61 8.97 15.57 24.19
C LEU A 61 9.36 14.62 23.06
N VAL A 62 9.71 15.14 21.88
CA VAL A 62 10.10 14.30 20.74
C VAL A 62 11.61 14.09 20.78
N ILE A 63 12.01 12.83 20.96
CA ILE A 63 13.40 12.41 20.99
C ILE A 63 13.62 11.53 19.78
N SER A 64 14.32 12.05 18.76
CA SER A 64 14.71 11.24 17.62
C SER A 64 15.97 10.45 17.92
N PHE A 65 16.07 9.24 17.38
CA PHE A 65 17.23 8.37 17.56
C PHE A 65 17.65 7.67 16.27
N ASP A 66 18.95 7.37 16.18
CA ASP A 66 19.57 6.58 15.10
C ASP A 66 20.77 5.80 15.65
N THR A 67 21.18 4.72 14.99
CA THR A 67 22.36 3.94 15.37
C THR A 67 23.32 3.73 14.21
N LYS A 68 24.62 3.96 14.45
CA LYS A 68 25.66 3.63 13.48
C LYS A 68 26.33 2.31 13.87
N LYS A 69 26.56 1.49 12.85
CA LYS A 69 26.99 0.09 12.99
C LYS A 69 27.96 -0.27 11.88
N GLN A 70 28.66 -1.38 12.05
CA GLN A 70 29.45 -2.04 11.02
C GLN A 70 28.92 -3.47 10.83
N SER A 71 28.60 -3.86 9.60
CA SER A 71 28.00 -5.17 9.28
C SER A 71 28.98 -6.08 8.56
N VAL A 72 28.90 -7.39 8.82
CA VAL A 72 29.71 -8.41 8.15
C VAL A 72 28.78 -9.28 7.30
N PHE A 73 29.13 -9.48 6.03
CA PHE A 73 28.35 -10.27 5.07
C PHE A 73 29.12 -11.52 4.62
N ASP A 74 28.40 -12.57 4.26
CA ASP A 74 28.97 -13.75 3.59
C ASP A 74 29.17 -13.51 2.08
N LYS A 75 29.76 -14.51 1.40
CA LYS A 75 30.00 -14.45 -0.06
C LYS A 75 28.73 -14.36 -0.92
N THR A 76 27.58 -14.69 -0.35
CA THR A 76 26.27 -14.62 -1.02
C THR A 76 25.51 -13.33 -0.72
N GLY A 77 26.10 -12.44 0.09
CA GLY A 77 25.52 -11.15 0.48
C GLY A 77 24.55 -11.23 1.66
N ASN A 78 24.48 -12.35 2.39
CA ASN A 78 23.69 -12.42 3.62
C ASN A 78 24.47 -11.82 4.80
N MET A 79 23.78 -11.07 5.64
CA MET A 79 24.39 -10.47 6.82
C MET A 79 24.58 -11.53 7.91
N LEU A 80 25.82 -11.69 8.37
CA LEU A 80 26.21 -12.63 9.43
C LEU A 80 26.09 -12.00 10.82
N THR A 81 26.59 -10.78 10.97
CA THR A 81 26.62 -10.05 12.25
C THR A 81 26.74 -8.56 12.02
N ARG A 82 26.45 -7.76 13.05
CA ARG A 82 26.66 -6.31 13.06
C ARG A 82 27.14 -5.84 14.43
N LYS A 83 28.13 -4.95 14.42
CA LYS A 83 28.73 -4.31 15.59
C LYS A 83 28.20 -2.89 15.74
N ILE A 84 27.78 -2.49 16.94
CA ILE A 84 27.25 -1.14 17.18
C ILE A 84 28.36 -0.17 17.56
N ILE A 85 28.54 0.88 16.75
CA ILE A 85 29.57 1.91 16.92
C ILE A 85 29.05 3.08 17.75
N SER A 86 27.83 3.56 17.47
CA SER A 86 27.26 4.69 18.22
C SER A 86 25.74 4.67 18.28
N TYR A 87 25.21 5.38 19.29
CA TYR A 87 23.80 5.74 19.42
C TYR A 87 23.68 7.26 19.39
N CYS A 88 22.77 7.77 18.58
CA CYS A 88 22.59 9.20 18.36
C CYS A 88 21.18 9.58 18.77
N PHE A 89 21.05 10.70 19.48
CA PHE A 89 19.77 11.27 19.87
C PHE A 89 19.74 12.75 19.53
N SER A 90 18.60 13.22 19.00
CA SER A 90 18.35 14.64 18.74
C SER A 90 17.04 15.06 19.39
N VAL A 91 17.02 16.24 19.99
CA VAL A 91 15.86 16.86 20.64
C VAL A 91 15.75 18.31 20.21
N LEU A 92 14.57 18.75 19.79
CA LEU A 92 14.32 20.16 19.48
C LEU A 92 14.00 20.89 20.76
N MET A 93 14.69 22.01 20.95
CA MET A 93 14.45 22.90 22.06
C MET A 93 13.07 23.55 21.90
N PRO A 94 12.43 24.03 22.99
CA PRO A 94 11.08 24.60 22.93
C PRO A 94 10.97 25.85 22.04
N ASP A 95 12.07 26.57 21.83
CA ASP A 95 12.15 27.69 20.88
C ASP A 95 11.95 27.25 19.41
N GLY A 96 12.11 25.96 19.13
CA GLY A 96 12.08 25.39 17.79
C GLY A 96 13.28 25.77 16.91
N ILE A 97 14.21 26.58 17.42
CA ILE A 97 15.35 27.20 16.71
C ILE A 97 16.63 26.41 16.96
N LYS A 98 16.75 25.79 18.13
CA LYS A 98 17.93 24.98 18.47
C LYS A 98 17.58 23.51 18.58
N ALA A 99 18.51 22.67 18.19
CA ALA A 99 18.47 21.23 18.46
C ALA A 99 19.64 20.85 19.37
N MET A 100 19.37 20.06 20.40
CA MET A 100 20.39 19.40 21.20
C MET A 100 20.66 18.01 20.62
N GLN A 101 21.91 17.71 20.32
CA GLN A 101 22.35 16.40 19.85
C GLN A 101 23.23 15.72 20.88
N ILE A 102 22.96 14.45 21.15
CA ILE A 102 23.65 13.63 22.14
C ILE A 102 24.14 12.36 21.46
N LEU A 103 25.42 12.07 21.60
CA LEU A 103 26.10 10.98 20.93
C LEU A 103 26.76 10.06 21.96
N PHE A 104 26.42 8.78 21.93
CA PHE A 104 27.05 7.73 22.72
C PHE A 104 27.97 6.94 21.80
N ILE A 105 29.26 6.96 22.07
CA ILE A 105 30.28 6.33 21.22
C ILE A 105 30.88 5.15 21.97
N ASN A 106 30.66 3.95 21.43
CA ASN A 106 31.24 2.74 21.98
C ASN A 106 32.72 2.63 21.61
N ASN A 107 33.47 1.95 22.48
CA ASN A 107 34.80 1.48 22.13
C ASN A 107 34.69 0.53 20.91
N PRO A 108 35.33 0.86 19.77
CA PRO A 108 35.19 0.12 18.52
C PRO A 108 35.84 -1.25 18.56
N ASP A 109 36.57 -1.63 19.60
CA ASP A 109 37.14 -2.98 19.79
C ASP A 109 36.15 -3.93 20.47
N LYS A 110 35.15 -3.40 21.19
CA LYS A 110 34.18 -4.20 21.96
C LYS A 110 32.77 -4.09 21.34
N ASP A 111 32.01 -5.18 21.34
CA ASP A 111 30.58 -5.14 20.97
C ASP A 111 29.74 -4.75 22.19
N ILE A 112 29.70 -3.46 22.49
CA ILE A 112 28.96 -2.90 23.63
C ILE A 112 27.55 -2.53 23.17
N ARG A 113 26.53 -3.01 23.89
CA ARG A 113 25.14 -2.62 23.65
C ARG A 113 24.56 -1.93 24.87
N LEU A 114 24.16 -0.68 24.72
CA LEU A 114 23.49 0.09 25.75
C LEU A 114 22.02 -0.27 25.80
N SER A 115 21.39 -0.15 26.96
CA SER A 115 19.94 -0.22 27.08
C SER A 115 19.31 1.12 26.68
N VAL A 116 18.06 1.10 26.23
CA VAL A 116 17.30 2.32 25.96
C VAL A 116 17.18 3.17 27.23
N SER A 117 17.01 2.51 28.38
CA SER A 117 16.93 3.18 29.67
C SER A 117 18.19 3.98 30.01
N GLU A 118 19.38 3.44 29.74
CA GLU A 118 20.63 4.14 29.97
C GLU A 118 20.68 5.40 29.11
N CYS A 119 20.48 5.28 27.80
CA CYS A 119 20.57 6.41 26.88
C CYS A 119 19.53 7.50 27.19
N LEU A 120 18.25 7.14 27.32
CA LEU A 120 17.17 8.10 27.55
C LEU A 120 17.28 8.83 28.89
N SER A 121 17.85 8.17 29.91
CA SER A 121 18.07 8.82 31.22
C SER A 121 19.01 10.02 31.12
N PHE A 122 20.07 9.93 30.31
CA PHE A 122 20.97 11.05 30.03
C PHE A 122 20.30 12.10 29.17
N VAL A 123 19.56 11.70 28.12
CA VAL A 123 18.84 12.64 27.25
C VAL A 123 17.88 13.52 28.04
N LEU A 124 17.04 12.91 28.88
CA LEU A 124 16.11 13.65 29.74
C LEU A 124 16.82 14.53 30.75
N HIS A 125 17.96 14.07 31.26
CA HIS A 125 18.75 14.87 32.19
C HIS A 125 19.33 16.12 31.57
N PHE A 126 19.89 16.02 30.36
CA PHE A 126 20.36 17.20 29.63
C PHE A 126 19.22 18.13 29.23
N CYS A 127 18.06 17.58 28.84
CA CYS A 127 16.88 18.41 28.56
C CYS A 127 16.46 19.18 29.81
N TYR A 128 16.41 18.52 30.97
CA TYR A 128 16.09 19.14 32.25
C TYR A 128 17.09 20.24 32.64
N GLU A 129 18.40 20.00 32.46
CA GLU A 129 19.45 20.96 32.82
C GLU A 129 19.59 22.15 31.87
N SER A 130 19.06 22.05 30.65
CA SER A 130 19.11 23.13 29.67
C SER A 130 18.45 24.43 30.13
N GLY A 131 17.54 24.36 31.11
CA GLY A 131 16.78 25.50 31.62
C GLY A 131 15.70 26.03 30.68
N GLN A 132 15.49 25.40 29.52
CA GLN A 132 14.52 25.89 28.51
C GLN A 132 13.16 25.19 28.57
N PHE A 133 13.10 23.97 29.13
CA PHE A 133 11.86 23.22 29.23
C PHE A 133 11.09 23.59 30.50
N ASN A 134 9.77 23.45 30.44
CA ASN A 134 8.95 23.38 31.64
C ASN A 134 9.35 22.12 32.43
N THR A 135 9.79 22.28 33.67
CA THR A 135 10.28 21.17 34.50
C THR A 135 9.57 21.12 35.85
N LEU A 136 9.37 19.90 36.35
CA LEU A 136 8.83 19.66 37.68
C LEU A 136 9.80 18.77 38.45
N TYR A 137 10.35 19.28 39.55
CA TYR A 137 11.27 18.56 40.42
C TYR A 137 10.65 18.30 41.78
N TYR A 138 10.86 17.09 42.31
CA TYR A 138 10.45 16.71 43.65
C TYR A 138 11.60 16.08 44.45
N SER A 139 11.92 16.67 45.60
CA SER A 139 12.75 16.05 46.65
C SER A 139 11.95 15.90 47.95
N ASN A 140 11.51 17.04 48.51
CA ASN A 140 10.57 17.11 49.64
C ASN A 140 9.37 18.01 49.35
N LYS A 141 9.54 18.98 48.45
CA LYS A 141 8.51 19.88 47.93
C LYS A 141 8.57 19.88 46.41
N PHE A 142 7.47 20.24 45.76
CA PHE A 142 7.46 20.42 44.32
C PHE A 142 8.07 21.77 43.96
N ARG A 143 9.00 21.76 43.00
CA ARG A 143 9.56 22.94 42.35
C ARG A 143 9.20 22.88 40.88
N LEU A 144 8.33 23.77 40.45
CA LEU A 144 7.92 23.95 39.06
C LEU A 144 8.73 25.10 38.47
N THR A 145 9.46 24.83 37.40
CA THR A 145 10.08 25.85 36.55
C THR A 145 9.28 25.89 35.25
N TYR A 146 8.76 27.05 34.86
CA TYR A 146 7.86 27.15 33.72
C TYR A 146 8.05 28.49 32.99
N TYR A 147 7.77 28.49 31.69
CA TYR A 147 7.75 29.72 30.89
C TYR A 147 6.46 30.49 31.13
N ASP A 148 6.56 31.74 31.56
CA ASP A 148 5.40 32.62 31.69
C ASP A 148 5.25 33.49 30.44
N ASN A 149 4.16 33.28 29.70
CA ASN A 149 3.87 34.02 28.47
C ASN A 149 3.67 35.53 28.70
N LYS A 150 3.33 35.95 29.93
CA LYS A 150 3.14 37.38 30.24
C LYS A 150 4.46 38.10 30.48
N SER A 151 5.36 37.50 31.25
CA SER A 151 6.69 38.07 31.51
C SER A 151 7.72 37.73 30.45
N ASN A 152 7.44 36.76 29.56
CA ASN A 152 8.37 36.26 28.53
C ASN A 152 9.65 35.64 29.14
N GLU A 153 9.55 35.05 30.33
CA GLU A 153 10.69 34.54 31.11
C GLU A 153 10.37 33.19 31.79
N MET A 154 11.43 32.45 32.14
CA MET A 154 11.32 31.23 32.95
C MET A 154 11.20 31.59 34.44
N LEU A 155 10.08 31.22 35.07
CA LEU A 155 9.81 31.45 36.48
C LEU A 155 9.88 30.16 37.30
N ILE A 156 10.17 30.28 38.59
CA ILE A 156 10.21 29.16 39.53
C ILE A 156 9.15 29.34 40.62
N LYS A 157 8.30 28.33 40.81
CA LYS A 157 7.28 28.30 41.86
C LYS A 157 7.38 27.01 42.68
N ARG A 158 7.11 27.11 43.99
CA ARG A 158 7.18 25.98 44.94
C ARG A 158 5.79 25.62 45.44
N PHE A 159 5.52 24.32 45.55
CA PHE A 159 4.24 23.78 46.03
C PHE A 159 4.46 22.68 47.07
N ASN A 160 3.52 22.56 48.00
CA ASN A 160 3.55 21.51 49.03
C ASN A 160 2.84 20.23 48.56
N THR A 161 1.79 20.35 47.72
CA THR A 161 1.00 19.20 47.26
C THR A 161 0.97 19.08 45.74
N LEU A 162 0.74 17.85 45.27
CA LEU A 162 0.59 17.59 43.83
C LEU A 162 -0.68 18.22 43.25
N LYS A 163 -1.74 18.32 44.07
CA LYS A 163 -3.02 18.90 43.65
C LYS A 163 -2.85 20.38 43.29
N ASP A 164 -2.06 21.11 44.09
CA ASP A 164 -1.79 22.53 43.85
C ASP A 164 -0.98 22.73 42.58
N VAL A 165 0.02 21.87 42.32
CA VAL A 165 0.78 21.88 41.05
C VAL A 165 -0.16 21.69 39.87
N LYS A 166 -1.00 20.65 39.89
CA LYS A 166 -1.93 20.34 38.78
C LYS A 166 -2.93 21.46 38.54
N THR A 167 -3.44 22.06 39.61
CA THR A 167 -4.39 23.18 39.53
C THR A 167 -3.70 24.38 38.87
N PHE A 168 -2.51 24.73 39.34
CA PHE A 168 -1.73 25.84 38.78
C PHE A 168 -1.35 25.61 37.31
N THR A 169 -0.86 24.42 36.95
CA THR A 169 -0.48 24.12 35.56
C THR A 169 -1.67 24.18 34.62
N ASN A 170 -2.86 23.75 35.07
CA ASN A 170 -4.08 23.85 34.28
C ASN A 170 -4.53 25.31 34.11
N GLU A 171 -4.55 26.10 35.20
CA GLU A 171 -4.94 27.52 35.16
C GLU A 171 -4.02 28.37 34.26
N HIS A 172 -2.73 28.02 34.19
CA HIS A 172 -1.72 28.74 33.42
C HIS A 172 -1.42 28.09 32.06
N ASN A 173 -2.15 27.04 31.68
CA ASN A 173 -1.96 26.26 30.45
C ASN A 173 -0.50 25.79 30.24
N ILE A 174 0.14 25.33 31.32
CA ILE A 174 1.52 24.82 31.29
C ILE A 174 1.50 23.35 30.89
N ASP A 175 2.08 23.04 29.73
CA ASP A 175 2.22 21.70 29.19
C ASP A 175 3.70 21.31 28.97
N GLY A 176 3.94 20.11 28.44
CA GLY A 176 5.30 19.66 28.08
C GLY A 176 6.25 19.46 29.26
N LEU A 177 5.72 19.19 30.47
CA LEU A 177 6.52 19.10 31.70
C LEU A 177 7.47 17.89 31.70
N ILE A 178 8.76 18.15 31.93
CA ILE A 178 9.74 17.12 32.26
C ILE A 178 9.74 16.93 33.79
N PHE A 179 9.22 15.78 34.23
CA PHE A 179 9.16 15.42 35.65
C PHE A 179 10.38 14.61 36.10
N LYS A 180 10.99 15.03 37.22
CA LYS A 180 12.10 14.33 37.89
C LYS A 180 11.87 14.25 39.40
N SER A 181 12.25 13.14 40.01
CA SER A 181 12.31 13.00 41.47
C SER A 181 13.72 12.66 41.96
N ASP A 182 14.05 13.16 43.14
CA ASP A 182 15.33 12.93 43.81
C ASP A 182 15.24 11.74 44.76
N ARG A 183 15.75 10.60 44.32
CA ARG A 183 15.70 9.34 45.07
C ARG A 183 16.69 9.33 46.24
N SER A 184 17.59 10.31 46.36
CA SER A 184 18.39 10.52 47.58
C SER A 184 17.54 11.02 48.75
N HIS A 185 16.40 11.66 48.48
CA HIS A 185 15.53 12.27 49.50
C HIS A 185 14.10 11.71 49.54
N VAL A 186 13.70 10.90 48.56
CA VAL A 186 12.33 10.40 48.42
C VAL A 186 12.25 8.91 48.76
N SER A 187 11.39 8.54 49.72
CA SER A 187 11.14 7.13 50.06
C SER A 187 10.53 6.34 48.89
N ALA A 188 10.76 5.02 48.85
CA ALA A 188 10.22 4.16 47.78
C ALA A 188 8.69 4.20 47.66
N GLU A 189 7.98 4.24 48.79
CA GLU A 189 6.51 4.33 48.81
C GLU A 189 6.03 5.68 48.23
N LYS A 190 6.71 6.77 48.59
CA LYS A 190 6.37 8.10 48.05
C LYS A 190 6.69 8.20 46.56
N ALA A 191 7.83 7.68 46.12
CA ALA A 191 8.19 7.60 44.70
C ALA A 191 7.13 6.81 43.90
N LYS A 192 6.67 5.67 44.43
CA LYS A 192 5.57 4.90 43.80
C LYS A 192 4.30 5.75 43.62
N LYS A 193 3.92 6.56 44.61
CA LYS A 193 2.78 7.51 44.48
C LYS A 193 3.03 8.60 43.44
N LEU A 194 4.28 9.03 43.27
CA LEU A 194 4.68 10.04 42.28
C LEU A 194 4.77 9.51 40.84
N THR A 195 4.89 8.20 40.62
CA THR A 195 4.88 7.59 39.27
C THR A 195 3.61 7.85 38.46
N ALA A 196 2.55 8.37 39.09
CA ALA A 196 1.37 8.88 38.42
C ALA A 196 1.65 10.15 37.58
N LEU A 197 2.72 10.89 37.90
CA LEU A 197 3.25 11.97 37.07
C LEU A 197 4.25 11.39 36.09
N LYS A 198 4.04 11.64 34.81
CA LYS A 198 4.88 11.12 33.74
C LYS A 198 5.18 12.21 32.74
N THR A 199 6.41 12.24 32.27
CA THR A 199 6.79 13.01 31.07
C THR A 199 6.29 12.24 29.85
N ASN A 200 5.50 12.87 28.98
CA ASN A 200 5.11 12.28 27.71
C ASN A 200 6.28 12.36 26.73
N VAL A 201 6.73 11.23 26.20
CA VAL A 201 7.88 11.12 25.29
C VAL A 201 7.46 10.45 23.99
N CYS A 202 7.85 11.02 22.85
CA CYS A 202 7.76 10.36 21.56
C CYS A 202 9.17 9.97 21.11
N LEU A 203 9.44 8.67 21.06
CA LEU A 203 10.66 8.15 20.46
C LEU A 203 10.47 8.07 18.94
N LEU A 204 11.29 8.77 18.18
CA LEU A 204 11.18 8.88 16.73
C LEU A 204 12.40 8.25 16.03
N GLY A 205 12.18 7.12 15.36
CA GLY A 205 13.19 6.52 14.48
C GLY A 205 12.90 6.79 13.00
N HIS A 206 13.79 6.27 12.15
CA HIS A 206 13.59 6.19 10.69
C HIS A 206 13.96 4.79 10.22
N ALA A 207 13.01 4.04 9.66
CA ALA A 207 13.17 2.62 9.35
C ALA A 207 13.70 1.85 10.59
N SER A 208 13.06 2.11 11.74
CA SER A 208 13.68 1.98 13.07
C SER A 208 13.88 0.54 13.53
N ILE A 209 13.49 -0.46 12.73
CA ILE A 209 13.70 -1.88 13.06
C ILE A 209 15.16 -2.22 13.30
N LYS A 210 16.06 -1.59 12.53
CA LYS A 210 17.50 -1.80 12.66
C LYS A 210 18.05 -1.14 13.93
N ASP A 211 17.52 0.00 14.34
CA ASP A 211 18.02 0.79 15.45
C ASP A 211 17.47 0.31 16.78
N ILE A 212 16.19 -0.04 16.83
CA ILE A 212 15.54 -0.53 18.05
C ILE A 212 16.10 -1.88 18.50
N THR A 213 16.61 -2.67 17.56
CA THR A 213 17.28 -3.94 17.81
C THR A 213 18.76 -3.79 18.15
N ALA A 214 19.32 -2.58 18.09
CA ALA A 214 20.71 -2.32 18.50
C ALA A 214 20.87 -2.42 20.03
N PHE A 215 19.84 -2.02 20.79
CA PHE A 215 19.88 -1.95 22.25
C PHE A 215 20.01 -3.33 22.94
N SER A 216 20.49 -3.34 24.19
CA SER A 216 20.64 -4.55 25.00
C SER A 216 19.31 -5.09 25.54
N ASP A 217 18.33 -4.21 25.77
CA ASP A 217 16.97 -4.49 26.20
C ASP A 217 16.01 -4.79 25.03
N ARG A 218 16.55 -5.10 23.85
CA ARG A 218 15.78 -5.57 22.68
C ARG A 218 14.98 -6.86 22.91
N TRP A 219 15.15 -7.54 24.04
CA TRP A 219 14.32 -8.70 24.42
C TRP A 219 13.36 -8.41 25.57
N ASP A 220 13.40 -7.18 26.10
CA ASP A 220 12.52 -6.77 27.18
C ASP A 220 11.11 -6.56 26.63
N TYR A 221 10.18 -7.35 27.16
CA TYR A 221 8.76 -7.26 26.82
C TYR A 221 8.20 -5.85 27.09
N ARG A 222 8.74 -5.11 28.07
CA ARG A 222 8.29 -3.74 28.39
C ARG A 222 8.58 -2.76 27.24
N PHE A 223 9.63 -3.02 26.47
CA PHE A 223 10.06 -2.18 25.35
C PHE A 223 9.52 -2.67 24.01
N LEU A 224 9.62 -3.97 23.67
CA LEU A 224 9.16 -4.46 22.37
C LEU A 224 7.70 -4.94 22.29
N ASN A 225 7.04 -5.43 23.36
CA ASN A 225 5.69 -6.02 23.24
C ASN A 225 4.61 -4.97 22.98
N GLY A 226 3.97 -5.01 21.80
CA GLY A 226 2.95 -4.06 21.34
C GLY A 226 3.49 -3.02 20.35
N LEU A 227 4.71 -3.23 19.85
CA LEU A 227 5.18 -2.59 18.64
C LEU A 227 4.58 -3.30 17.43
N ASN A 228 4.30 -2.53 16.39
CA ASN A 228 3.64 -3.00 15.18
C ASN A 228 4.40 -2.47 13.97
N SER A 229 4.50 -3.31 12.94
CA SER A 229 5.00 -2.88 11.63
C SER A 229 3.88 -2.14 10.90
N LEU A 230 4.17 -0.91 10.46
CA LEU A 230 3.23 -0.09 9.70
C LEU A 230 3.99 0.61 8.57
N GLN A 231 3.57 0.42 7.33
CA GLN A 231 4.13 1.11 6.16
C GLN A 231 5.68 1.06 6.05
N GLY A 232 6.33 -0.01 6.51
CA GLY A 232 7.80 -0.15 6.50
C GLY A 232 8.46 0.19 7.83
N GLY A 233 7.88 1.13 8.60
CA GLY A 233 8.38 1.54 9.91
C GLY A 233 7.82 0.73 11.08
N ILE A 234 8.28 1.05 12.29
CA ILE A 234 7.78 0.48 13.55
C ILE A 234 7.10 1.54 14.41
N VAL A 235 5.88 1.23 14.86
CA VAL A 235 5.08 2.15 15.66
C VAL A 235 4.44 1.47 16.87
N THR A 236 4.01 2.25 17.84
CA THR A 236 3.09 1.81 18.89
C THR A 236 1.65 2.21 18.52
N LEU A 237 0.73 1.23 18.40
CA LEU A 237 -0.69 1.45 18.00
C LEU A 237 -1.65 1.81 19.17
N ASN A 238 -1.13 1.93 20.39
CA ASN A 238 -1.91 1.91 21.66
C ASN A 238 -3.24 2.68 21.70
N SER A 239 -4.25 2.02 22.27
CA SER A 239 -5.56 2.56 22.66
C SER A 239 -5.63 3.13 24.08
N ASN A 240 -4.58 3.00 24.92
CA ASN A 240 -4.60 3.33 26.37
C ASN A 240 -3.47 4.27 26.85
N GLY A 241 -3.08 5.27 26.05
CA GLY A 241 -1.95 6.15 26.38
C GLY A 241 -0.59 5.45 26.29
N GLY A 242 0.50 6.21 26.20
CA GLY A 242 1.85 5.65 26.03
C GLY A 242 2.27 4.69 27.15
N ARG A 243 3.30 3.88 26.89
CA ARG A 243 3.80 2.91 27.87
C ARG A 243 4.56 3.57 28.99
N ALA A 244 4.37 3.09 30.21
CA ALA A 244 5.05 3.63 31.38
C ALA A 244 6.46 3.04 31.54
N MET A 245 7.45 3.88 31.81
CA MET A 245 8.81 3.46 32.16
C MET A 245 9.40 4.44 33.18
N ASN A 246 10.21 3.94 34.11
CA ASN A 246 10.96 4.79 35.04
C ASN A 246 12.45 4.73 34.69
N LEU A 247 13.06 5.88 34.47
CA LEU A 247 14.44 6.02 34.03
C LEU A 247 15.30 6.58 35.18
N GLY A 248 16.31 5.82 35.61
CA GLY A 248 17.22 6.25 36.67
C GLY A 248 18.52 6.84 36.10
N VAL A 249 18.93 8.02 36.58
CA VAL A 249 20.24 8.62 36.28
C VAL A 249 20.95 9.01 37.58
N LYS A 250 22.28 9.02 37.58
CA LYS A 250 23.07 9.63 38.66
C LYS A 250 23.77 10.86 38.11
N ASP A 251 23.69 11.98 38.82
CA ASP A 251 24.43 13.20 38.46
C ASP A 251 25.89 13.18 38.92
N TYR A 252 26.57 14.29 38.64
CA TYR A 252 27.97 14.56 38.99
C TYR A 252 28.24 14.47 40.51
N GLU A 253 27.25 14.79 41.34
CA GLU A 253 27.34 14.73 42.81
C GLU A 253 26.96 13.36 43.38
N LYS A 254 26.69 12.37 42.51
CA LYS A 254 26.20 11.03 42.83
C LYS A 254 24.77 11.00 43.39
N ASN A 255 24.01 12.07 43.27
CA ASN A 255 22.58 12.05 43.57
C ASN A 255 21.87 11.15 42.56
N TYR A 256 20.90 10.38 43.04
CA TYR A 256 20.15 9.48 42.19
C TYR A 256 18.81 10.12 41.84
N TYR A 257 18.56 10.29 40.55
CA TYR A 257 17.31 10.84 40.03
C TYR A 257 16.51 9.80 39.27
N GLU A 258 15.18 9.91 39.34
CA GLU A 258 14.24 9.08 38.59
C GLU A 258 13.32 9.96 37.74
N TYR A 259 13.21 9.65 36.44
CA TYR A 259 12.29 10.23 35.48
C TYR A 259 11.22 9.20 35.10
N PRO A 260 10.01 9.29 35.66
CA PRO A 260 8.87 8.53 35.17
C PRO A 260 8.41 9.11 33.82
N ILE A 261 8.28 8.26 32.81
CA ILE A 261 7.82 8.65 31.47
C ILE A 261 6.63 7.80 31.01
N SER A 262 5.83 8.37 30.12
CA SER A 262 4.92 7.67 29.24
C SER A 262 5.44 7.84 27.83
N TYR A 263 5.82 6.75 27.15
CA TYR A 263 6.42 6.84 25.83
C TYR A 263 5.61 6.15 24.74
N VAL A 264 5.72 6.68 23.52
CA VAL A 264 5.25 6.04 22.29
C VAL A 264 6.39 5.97 21.28
N LEU A 265 6.39 4.94 20.45
CA LEU A 265 7.30 4.84 19.30
C LEU A 265 6.59 5.28 18.02
N ARG A 266 7.30 6.08 17.23
CA ARG A 266 6.92 6.55 15.90
C ARG A 266 8.09 6.41 14.95
N ASP A 267 7.77 6.34 13.66
CA ASP A 267 8.75 6.18 12.61
C ASP A 267 8.48 7.20 11.50
N SER A 268 9.49 7.98 11.14
CA SER A 268 9.35 9.00 10.09
C SER A 268 9.04 8.40 8.72
N GLU A 269 9.36 7.11 8.50
CA GLU A 269 8.99 6.37 7.30
C GLU A 269 7.45 6.27 7.12
N CYS A 270 6.69 6.23 8.23
CA CYS A 270 5.22 6.23 8.21
C CYS A 270 4.62 7.59 7.81
N TYR A 271 5.47 8.61 7.68
CA TYR A 271 5.08 9.95 7.25
C TYR A 271 5.59 10.26 5.85
N SER A 272 6.29 9.33 5.20
CA SER A 272 6.82 9.49 3.85
C SER A 272 5.93 8.83 2.79
N PRO A 273 5.96 9.36 1.55
CA PRO A 273 5.29 8.73 0.42
C PRO A 273 5.94 7.39 0.05
N ASN A 274 5.17 6.49 -0.56
CA ASN A 274 5.76 5.30 -1.20
C ASN A 274 6.70 5.74 -2.34
N GLY A 275 7.92 5.19 -2.38
CA GLY A 275 9.00 5.62 -3.29
C GLY A 275 9.98 6.62 -2.64
N ASP A 276 9.48 7.49 -1.76
CA ASP A 276 10.25 8.57 -1.11
C ASP A 276 10.52 8.31 0.38
N LYS A 277 10.67 7.03 0.74
CA LYS A 277 10.82 6.58 2.14
C LYS A 277 12.21 6.73 2.71
N THR A 278 13.19 7.13 1.90
CA THR A 278 14.56 7.36 2.37
C THR A 278 14.71 8.77 2.97
N LEU A 279 15.81 9.03 3.66
CA LEU A 279 16.12 10.37 4.17
C LEU A 279 16.45 11.38 3.06
N ASN A 280 16.82 10.93 1.86
CA ASN A 280 17.25 11.84 0.78
C ASN A 280 16.14 12.79 0.30
N PRO A 281 14.90 12.32 0.01
CA PRO A 281 13.76 13.20 -0.23
C PRO A 281 13.48 14.18 0.92
N MET A 282 13.61 13.73 2.18
CA MET A 282 13.45 14.60 3.35
C MET A 282 14.52 15.70 3.40
N LYS A 283 15.79 15.37 3.15
CA LYS A 283 16.91 16.33 3.07
C LYS A 283 16.63 17.40 2.01
N LYS A 284 16.21 17.00 0.80
CA LYS A 284 15.86 17.93 -0.28
C LYS A 284 14.72 18.88 0.12
N CYS A 285 13.68 18.37 0.78
CA CYS A 285 12.57 19.20 1.28
C CYS A 285 13.03 20.23 2.31
N LEU A 286 13.96 19.85 3.18
CA LEU A 286 14.54 20.74 4.17
C LEU A 286 15.59 21.69 3.58
N LYS A 287 15.80 21.65 2.25
CA LYS A 287 16.85 22.39 1.54
C LYS A 287 18.24 22.14 2.14
N LEU A 288 18.50 20.90 2.55
CA LEU A 288 19.80 20.48 3.07
C LEU A 288 20.66 19.91 1.96
N ASP A 289 21.93 20.29 1.91
CA ASP A 289 22.87 19.71 0.95
C ASP A 289 22.95 18.19 1.11
N THR A 290 22.93 17.53 -0.05
CA THR A 290 23.11 16.09 -0.15
C THR A 290 24.58 15.73 0.01
N TYR A 291 24.85 14.62 0.71
CA TYR A 291 26.19 14.09 0.93
C TYR A 291 27.00 13.96 -0.38
N ASN A 292 28.30 14.22 -0.27
CA ASN A 292 29.28 14.00 -1.33
C ASN A 292 29.38 12.50 -1.68
N LYS A 293 29.48 12.18 -2.97
CA LYS A 293 29.35 10.83 -3.58
C LYS A 293 30.47 9.82 -3.24
N GLU A 294 31.44 10.17 -2.38
CA GLU A 294 32.68 9.39 -2.25
C GLU A 294 32.52 8.05 -1.50
N TYR A 295 31.54 7.89 -0.61
CA TYR A 295 31.31 6.63 0.11
C TYR A 295 30.04 5.93 -0.38
N LYS A 296 30.19 4.94 -1.25
CA LYS A 296 29.07 4.20 -1.90
C LYS A 296 28.26 3.32 -0.92
N TYR A 297 28.79 3.04 0.28
CA TYR A 297 28.19 2.21 1.32
C TYR A 297 28.46 2.77 2.74
N ILE A 298 27.84 3.89 3.09
CA ILE A 298 28.15 4.62 4.33
C ILE A 298 27.91 3.79 5.61
N ASP A 299 26.93 2.87 5.62
CA ASP A 299 26.69 1.94 6.75
C ASP A 299 27.75 0.82 6.86
N GLU A 300 28.58 0.59 5.83
CA GLU A 300 29.67 -0.39 5.84
C GLU A 300 31.00 0.25 6.25
N CYS A 301 31.15 1.56 6.02
CA CYS A 301 32.36 2.34 6.29
C CYS A 301 32.31 3.18 7.59
N ALA A 302 31.29 2.99 8.45
CA ALA A 302 31.13 3.81 9.65
C ALA A 302 32.36 3.79 10.59
N LEU A 303 33.01 2.63 10.71
CA LEU A 303 34.25 2.48 11.48
C LEU A 303 35.45 3.14 10.77
N ASP A 304 35.49 3.09 9.43
CA ASP A 304 36.56 3.72 8.64
C ASP A 304 36.50 5.24 8.81
N ILE A 305 35.31 5.84 8.68
CA ILE A 305 35.11 7.28 8.91
C ILE A 305 35.48 7.67 10.34
N TYR A 306 35.12 6.85 11.33
CA TYR A 306 35.50 7.06 12.73
C TYR A 306 37.02 7.09 12.92
N ASN A 307 37.74 6.16 12.30
CA ASN A 307 39.21 6.07 12.38
C ASN A 307 39.92 7.18 11.58
N GLU A 308 39.35 7.60 10.45
CA GLU A 308 39.90 8.67 9.60
C GLU A 308 39.70 10.06 10.22
N ASN A 309 38.49 10.37 10.69
CA ASN A 309 38.14 11.68 11.23
C ASN A 309 36.93 11.61 12.17
N PHE A 310 37.21 11.67 13.46
CA PHE A 310 36.21 11.60 14.54
C PHE A 310 35.13 12.68 14.44
N ASP A 311 35.47 13.94 14.13
CA ASP A 311 34.49 15.03 14.05
C ASP A 311 33.53 14.87 12.86
N LYS A 312 34.06 14.39 11.72
CA LYS A 312 33.24 14.01 10.56
C LYS A 312 32.31 12.86 10.90
N PHE A 313 32.81 11.84 11.61
CA PHE A 313 31.97 10.74 12.09
C PHE A 313 30.86 11.24 13.00
N CYS A 314 31.15 12.12 13.97
CA CYS A 314 30.13 12.64 14.89
C CYS A 314 29.05 13.43 14.16
N THR A 315 29.43 14.21 13.15
CA THR A 315 28.49 14.95 12.30
C THR A 315 27.65 14.00 11.45
N TYR A 316 28.27 13.01 10.81
CA TYR A 316 27.58 11.96 10.06
C TYR A 316 26.57 11.20 10.93
N ALA A 317 27.02 10.70 12.07
CA ALA A 317 26.26 9.81 12.93
C ALA A 317 24.98 10.46 13.45
N SER A 318 25.04 11.75 13.78
CA SER A 318 23.93 12.49 14.36
C SER A 318 22.93 13.04 13.34
N GLN A 319 23.27 13.09 12.05
CA GLN A 319 22.51 13.80 11.04
C GLN A 319 21.11 13.20 10.80
N ASP A 320 21.01 11.87 10.73
CA ASP A 320 19.77 11.18 10.37
C ASP A 320 18.67 11.36 11.43
N SER A 321 19.07 11.37 12.71
CA SER A 321 18.17 11.69 13.82
C SER A 321 17.71 13.16 13.79
N LEU A 322 18.58 14.09 13.42
CA LEU A 322 18.21 15.51 13.33
C LEU A 322 17.26 15.76 12.16
N ILE A 323 17.49 15.14 11.00
CA ILE A 323 16.64 15.30 9.83
C ILE A 323 15.23 14.76 10.10
N SER A 324 15.14 13.56 10.66
CA SER A 324 13.85 12.95 11.02
C SER A 324 13.08 13.84 12.00
N LEU A 325 13.78 14.43 12.96
CA LEU A 325 13.21 15.33 13.95
C LEU A 325 12.68 16.64 13.33
N ILE A 326 13.48 17.33 12.52
CA ILE A 326 13.06 18.57 11.85
C ILE A 326 11.90 18.30 10.89
N TYR A 327 12.00 17.23 10.09
CA TYR A 327 10.95 16.82 9.16
C TYR A 327 9.60 16.62 9.87
N THR A 328 9.60 15.86 10.97
CA THR A 328 8.37 15.60 11.71
C THR A 328 7.86 16.81 12.47
N ALA A 329 8.75 17.69 12.97
CA ALA A 329 8.35 18.94 13.59
C ALA A 329 7.65 19.89 12.61
N LYS A 330 8.08 19.94 11.34
CA LYS A 330 7.36 20.72 10.30
C LYS A 330 5.92 20.23 10.09
N ILE A 331 5.67 18.93 10.18
CA ILE A 331 4.33 18.35 10.00
C ILE A 331 3.49 18.54 11.28
N TRP A 332 4.00 18.08 12.42
CA TRP A 332 3.23 17.89 13.66
C TRP A 332 3.37 19.04 14.66
N GLY A 333 4.34 19.94 14.46
CA GLY A 333 4.74 20.95 15.44
C GLY A 333 5.86 20.47 16.37
N VAL A 334 6.59 21.43 16.94
CA VAL A 334 7.69 21.18 17.89
C VAL A 334 7.13 20.59 19.19
N ASN A 335 7.71 19.46 19.62
CA ASN A 335 7.36 18.79 20.87
C ASN A 335 5.85 18.51 21.04
N LYS A 336 5.19 18.12 19.93
CA LYS A 336 3.78 17.72 19.90
C LYS A 336 3.61 16.22 19.72
N SER A 337 2.50 15.72 20.25
CA SER A 337 2.06 14.35 20.02
C SER A 337 1.70 14.15 18.55
N MET A 338 2.10 13.01 17.98
CA MET A 338 1.88 12.72 16.55
C MET A 338 1.06 11.44 16.34
N GLN A 339 0.20 11.44 15.30
CA GLN A 339 -0.49 10.23 14.83
C GLN A 339 0.52 9.18 14.34
N VAL A 340 0.08 7.93 14.19
CA VAL A 340 0.97 6.83 13.76
C VAL A 340 1.38 6.89 12.29
N SER A 341 0.62 7.60 11.46
CA SER A 341 0.89 7.78 10.02
C SER A 341 0.14 9.01 9.49
N ILE A 342 0.55 9.53 8.32
CA ILE A 342 -0.19 10.60 7.61
C ILE A 342 -1.63 10.16 7.32
N THR A 343 -1.80 8.90 6.91
CA THR A 343 -3.14 8.34 6.62
C THR A 343 -4.01 8.28 7.87
N SER A 344 -3.44 8.09 9.06
CA SER A 344 -4.20 8.12 10.32
C SER A 344 -4.56 9.53 10.75
N ALA A 345 -3.73 10.52 10.43
CA ALA A 345 -4.10 11.92 10.57
C ALA A 345 -5.22 12.33 9.61
N SER A 346 -5.23 11.82 8.37
CA SER A 346 -6.34 12.02 7.44
C SER A 346 -7.68 11.55 8.00
N ALA A 347 -7.73 10.39 8.65
CA ALA A 347 -8.94 9.92 9.33
C ALA A 347 -9.41 10.86 10.45
N THR A 348 -8.47 11.39 11.24
CA THR A 348 -8.79 12.33 12.33
C THR A 348 -9.33 13.64 11.74
N TYR A 349 -8.68 14.15 10.69
CA TYR A 349 -9.10 15.36 9.99
C TYR A 349 -10.51 15.23 9.41
N LEU A 350 -10.80 14.14 8.69
CA LEU A 350 -12.14 13.88 8.16
C LEU A 350 -13.18 13.77 9.29
N TYR A 351 -12.85 13.07 10.38
CA TYR A 351 -13.72 12.96 11.54
C TYR A 351 -14.08 14.33 12.10
N ASP A 352 -13.09 15.19 12.35
CA ASP A 352 -13.32 16.55 12.88
C ASP A 352 -14.18 17.39 11.92
N LYS A 353 -13.93 17.29 10.60
CA LYS A 353 -14.76 17.96 9.58
C LYS A 353 -16.20 17.42 9.51
N ILE A 354 -16.41 16.14 9.74
CA ILE A 354 -17.76 15.56 9.85
C ILE A 354 -18.47 16.11 11.10
N LEU A 355 -17.77 16.23 12.23
CA LEU A 355 -18.34 16.81 13.46
C LEU A 355 -18.72 18.29 13.28
N GLU A 356 -17.87 19.07 12.60
CA GLU A 356 -18.15 20.46 12.23
C GLU A 356 -19.36 20.54 11.30
N TYR A 357 -19.39 19.72 10.24
CA TYR A 357 -20.46 19.68 9.25
C TYR A 357 -21.82 19.40 9.90
N PHE A 358 -21.91 18.40 10.77
CA PHE A 358 -23.15 18.08 11.49
C PHE A 358 -23.41 18.97 12.71
N LYS A 359 -22.56 19.97 12.97
CA LYS A 359 -22.66 20.92 14.10
C LYS A 359 -22.72 20.23 15.47
N ILE A 360 -21.85 19.24 15.70
CA ILE A 360 -21.80 18.44 16.95
C ILE A 360 -20.49 18.55 17.75
N ASN A 361 -19.46 19.21 17.21
CA ASN A 361 -18.14 19.40 17.83
C ASN A 361 -18.13 20.15 19.19
N GLY A 362 -19.17 20.91 19.54
CA GLY A 362 -19.29 21.65 20.81
C GLY A 362 -19.93 20.90 21.97
N LYS A 363 -20.25 19.61 21.81
CA LYS A 363 -20.94 18.79 22.81
C LYS A 363 -19.98 18.02 23.72
N THR A 364 -20.49 17.40 24.78
CA THR A 364 -19.67 16.50 25.59
C THR A 364 -19.22 15.28 24.77
N SER A 365 -18.10 14.65 25.14
CA SER A 365 -17.56 13.50 24.38
C SER A 365 -18.59 12.36 24.19
N LYS A 366 -19.47 12.13 25.17
CA LYS A 366 -20.52 11.12 25.10
C LYS A 366 -21.63 11.49 24.11
N GLU A 367 -21.97 12.78 24.03
CA GLU A 367 -22.96 13.28 23.08
C GLU A 367 -22.41 13.33 21.65
N ILE A 368 -21.12 13.68 21.49
CA ILE A 368 -20.41 13.59 20.22
C ILE A 368 -20.44 12.15 19.72
N GLU A 369 -20.02 11.18 20.55
CA GLU A 369 -20.01 9.77 20.17
C GLU A 369 -21.40 9.29 19.75
N LYS A 370 -22.43 9.60 20.55
CA LYS A 370 -23.82 9.23 20.24
C LYS A 370 -24.30 9.83 18.93
N ALA A 371 -24.07 11.13 18.71
CA ALA A 371 -24.55 11.82 17.52
C ALA A 371 -23.77 11.40 16.26
N PHE A 372 -22.45 11.21 16.35
CA PHE A 372 -21.63 10.73 15.25
C PHE A 372 -22.06 9.32 14.83
N LYS A 373 -22.17 8.40 15.80
CA LYS A 373 -22.61 7.03 15.54
C LYS A 373 -23.98 6.94 14.88
N HIS A 374 -24.92 7.80 15.26
CA HIS A 374 -26.22 7.86 14.61
C HIS A 374 -26.13 8.49 13.20
N LYS A 375 -25.64 9.73 13.07
CA LYS A 375 -25.66 10.48 11.80
C LYS A 375 -24.72 9.92 10.74
N TYR A 376 -23.53 9.44 11.12
CA TYR A 376 -22.52 8.95 10.18
C TYR A 376 -22.64 7.44 9.94
N GLU A 377 -22.90 6.66 11.00
CA GLU A 377 -22.85 5.19 10.96
C GLU A 377 -24.23 4.51 11.01
N GLY A 378 -25.32 5.20 11.37
CA GLY A 378 -26.65 4.61 11.50
C GLY A 378 -26.91 3.80 12.78
N PHE A 379 -26.09 3.98 13.81
CA PHE A 379 -26.29 3.30 15.11
C PHE A 379 -27.21 4.10 16.05
N ASN A 380 -28.08 3.37 16.75
CA ASN A 380 -28.91 3.91 17.81
C ASN A 380 -28.36 3.55 19.18
N ALA A 381 -28.18 4.56 20.03
CA ALA A 381 -27.72 4.38 21.39
C ALA A 381 -28.89 3.95 22.30
N GLN A 382 -28.77 2.78 22.92
CA GLN A 382 -29.64 2.31 23.98
C GLN A 382 -28.90 2.34 25.30
N THR A 383 -29.53 2.82 26.37
CA THR A 383 -28.93 2.83 27.71
C THR A 383 -29.68 1.83 28.59
N ARG A 384 -28.94 0.93 29.24
CA ARG A 384 -29.48 -0.01 30.23
C ARG A 384 -28.73 0.12 31.55
N LEU A 385 -29.42 -0.21 32.65
CA LEU A 385 -28.79 -0.36 33.95
C LEU A 385 -28.35 -1.81 34.10
N GLU A 386 -27.07 -2.02 34.36
CA GLU A 386 -26.49 -3.32 34.62
C GLU A 386 -25.93 -3.40 36.03
N MET A 387 -26.14 -4.53 36.68
CA MET A 387 -25.57 -4.77 38.00
C MET A 387 -24.12 -5.23 37.86
N THR A 388 -23.19 -4.52 38.51
CA THR A 388 -21.82 -5.00 38.64
C THR A 388 -21.77 -6.24 39.53
N SER A 389 -20.69 -7.01 39.42
CA SER A 389 -20.38 -8.14 40.33
C SER A 389 -20.31 -7.74 41.81
N SER A 390 -20.19 -6.44 42.10
CA SER A 390 -20.23 -5.85 43.45
C SER A 390 -21.61 -5.34 43.89
N GLY A 391 -22.68 -5.58 43.12
CA GLY A 391 -24.04 -5.17 43.48
C GLY A 391 -24.35 -3.69 43.28
N ASN A 392 -23.57 -2.97 42.46
CA ASN A 392 -23.85 -1.57 42.11
C ASN A 392 -24.49 -1.47 40.72
N ALA A 393 -25.51 -0.62 40.56
CA ALA A 393 -26.09 -0.36 39.25
C ALA A 393 -25.19 0.58 38.44
N LYS A 394 -24.76 0.15 37.26
CA LYS A 394 -23.97 0.94 36.31
C LYS A 394 -24.78 1.14 35.03
N SER A 395 -24.93 2.39 34.61
CA SER A 395 -25.50 2.71 33.30
C SER A 395 -24.50 2.35 32.19
N VAL A 396 -24.90 1.45 31.30
CA VAL A 396 -24.11 1.00 30.14
C VAL A 396 -24.85 1.40 28.86
N SER A 397 -24.13 2.02 27.94
CA SER A 397 -24.66 2.41 26.63
C SER A 397 -24.24 1.38 25.57
N TYR A 398 -25.21 0.84 24.86
CA TYR A 398 -25.07 -0.08 23.74
C TYR A 398 -25.44 0.63 22.44
N TYR A 399 -24.76 0.30 21.35
CA TYR A 399 -25.03 0.84 20.03
C TYR A 399 -25.46 -0.29 19.11
N ASN A 400 -26.69 -0.21 18.59
CA ASN A 400 -27.26 -1.22 17.70
C ASN A 400 -27.82 -0.55 16.44
N LYS A 401 -27.80 -1.27 15.32
CA LYS A 401 -28.47 -0.86 14.09
C LYS A 401 -29.92 -1.35 14.07
N THR A 402 -30.77 -0.62 13.37
CA THR A 402 -32.07 -1.16 12.94
C THR A 402 -31.82 -2.24 11.89
N TYR A 403 -32.83 -3.07 11.62
CA TYR A 403 -32.75 -4.08 10.57
C TYR A 403 -32.37 -3.45 9.22
N ASP A 404 -33.00 -2.32 8.88
CA ASP A 404 -32.77 -1.62 7.61
C ASP A 404 -31.37 -1.02 7.52
N ALA A 405 -30.88 -0.40 8.60
CA ALA A 405 -29.52 0.15 8.64
C ALA A 405 -28.46 -0.95 8.52
N ASP A 406 -28.69 -2.11 9.16
CA ASP A 406 -27.83 -3.29 9.03
C ASP A 406 -27.87 -3.87 7.62
N LYS A 407 -29.05 -3.91 6.99
CA LYS A 407 -29.25 -4.38 5.61
C LYS A 407 -28.42 -3.55 4.61
N ILE A 408 -28.47 -2.21 4.70
CA ILE A 408 -27.65 -1.31 3.90
C ILE A 408 -26.16 -1.60 4.10
N ASP A 409 -25.73 -1.73 5.35
CA ASP A 409 -24.34 -1.99 5.69
C ASP A 409 -23.83 -3.32 5.11
N ARG A 410 -24.63 -4.39 5.24
CA ARG A 410 -24.33 -5.73 4.76
C ARG A 410 -24.20 -5.76 3.25
N LEU A 411 -25.16 -5.19 2.54
CA LEU A 411 -25.13 -5.12 1.07
C LEU A 411 -23.99 -4.23 0.58
N GLY A 412 -23.73 -3.09 1.26
CA GLY A 412 -22.58 -2.23 0.98
C GLY A 412 -21.24 -2.95 1.15
N GLN A 413 -21.07 -3.70 2.24
CA GLN A 413 -19.86 -4.49 2.50
C GLN A 413 -19.64 -5.58 1.46
N LYS A 414 -20.68 -6.33 1.09
CA LYS A 414 -20.59 -7.37 0.04
C LYS A 414 -20.28 -6.76 -1.33
N SER A 415 -20.76 -5.55 -1.61
CA SER A 415 -20.54 -4.83 -2.87
C SER A 415 -19.23 -4.04 -2.92
N TYR A 416 -18.46 -3.95 -1.82
CA TYR A 416 -17.23 -3.15 -1.76
C TYR A 416 -16.08 -3.79 -2.55
N ILE A 417 -15.98 -3.51 -3.84
CA ILE A 417 -14.94 -4.07 -4.71
C ILE A 417 -13.96 -2.97 -5.12
N GLY A 418 -12.67 -3.32 -5.31
CA GLY A 418 -11.62 -2.36 -5.68
C GLY A 418 -11.78 -1.75 -7.08
N GLY A 419 -10.77 -0.98 -7.51
CA GLY A 419 -10.77 -0.32 -8.83
C GLY A 419 -10.60 -1.28 -10.02
N TYR A 420 -10.77 -0.76 -11.23
CA TYR A 420 -10.68 -1.53 -12.48
C TYR A 420 -9.21 -1.86 -12.82
N ASN A 421 -8.80 -3.12 -12.71
CA ASN A 421 -7.41 -3.53 -12.96
C ASN A 421 -7.41 -4.67 -13.97
N ILE A 422 -7.16 -4.35 -15.25
CA ILE A 422 -7.32 -5.29 -16.36
C ILE A 422 -6.34 -4.99 -17.49
N CYS A 423 -5.96 -6.02 -18.24
CA CYS A 423 -5.32 -5.92 -19.55
C CYS A 423 -6.29 -6.50 -20.57
N THR A 424 -6.67 -5.70 -21.56
CA THR A 424 -7.73 -6.03 -22.53
C THR A 424 -7.18 -6.25 -23.93
N TYR A 425 -6.04 -5.66 -24.26
CA TYR A 425 -5.41 -5.83 -25.56
C TYR A 425 -3.90 -6.05 -25.41
N PRO A 426 -3.46 -7.28 -25.08
CA PRO A 426 -2.05 -7.60 -24.94
C PRO A 426 -1.33 -7.60 -26.30
N GLY A 427 -0.11 -7.08 -26.32
CA GLY A 427 0.70 -7.02 -27.54
C GLY A 427 1.81 -5.99 -27.54
N VAL A 428 2.42 -5.83 -28.72
CA VAL A 428 3.38 -4.77 -29.05
C VAL A 428 2.76 -3.90 -30.14
N PHE A 429 2.73 -2.59 -29.89
CA PHE A 429 2.03 -1.61 -30.72
C PHE A 429 2.96 -0.45 -31.06
N SER A 430 2.91 0.03 -32.32
CA SER A 430 3.71 1.14 -32.82
C SER A 430 2.88 2.39 -33.14
N ASN A 431 1.57 2.35 -32.93
CA ASN A 431 0.73 3.54 -33.01
C ASN A 431 0.90 4.39 -31.75
N VAL A 432 0.51 5.66 -31.85
CA VAL A 432 0.53 6.56 -30.70
C VAL A 432 -0.50 6.11 -29.68
N THR A 433 -0.06 6.01 -28.42
CA THR A 433 -0.93 5.72 -27.28
C THR A 433 -0.69 6.71 -26.15
N TYR A 434 -1.71 6.86 -25.32
CA TYR A 434 -1.75 7.80 -24.21
C TYR A 434 -2.20 7.06 -22.95
N ASP A 435 -1.60 7.40 -21.82
CA ASP A 435 -1.99 6.97 -20.48
C ASP A 435 -2.75 8.12 -19.82
N PHE A 436 -4.05 7.95 -19.61
CA PHE A 436 -4.94 8.94 -19.02
C PHE A 436 -5.31 8.57 -17.59
N ASP A 437 -5.22 9.51 -16.66
CA ASP A 437 -5.67 9.36 -15.27
C ASP A 437 -6.83 10.32 -14.98
N LEU A 438 -7.80 9.88 -14.19
CA LEU A 438 -8.77 10.75 -13.53
C LEU A 438 -8.08 11.68 -12.52
N ILE A 439 -8.36 12.98 -12.61
CA ILE A 439 -7.79 13.97 -11.69
C ILE A 439 -8.40 13.79 -10.30
N ASN A 440 -7.59 13.37 -9.32
CA ASN A 440 -8.02 13.14 -7.94
C ASN A 440 -9.27 12.23 -7.87
N ALA A 441 -9.23 11.08 -8.54
CA ALA A 441 -10.41 10.21 -8.72
C ALA A 441 -11.18 9.92 -7.43
N TYR A 442 -10.48 9.41 -6.40
CA TYR A 442 -11.13 9.05 -5.12
C TYR A 442 -11.61 10.26 -4.30
N PRO A 443 -10.85 11.35 -4.12
CA PRO A 443 -11.39 12.57 -3.53
C PRO A 443 -12.61 13.14 -4.28
N THR A 444 -12.60 13.08 -5.60
CA THR A 444 -13.74 13.50 -6.44
C THR A 444 -14.95 12.60 -6.23
N ALA A 445 -14.75 11.28 -6.17
CA ALA A 445 -15.83 10.34 -5.88
C ALA A 445 -16.37 10.45 -4.44
N LEU A 446 -15.51 10.69 -3.44
CA LEU A 446 -15.93 10.94 -2.05
C LEU A 446 -16.86 12.16 -1.94
N CYS A 447 -16.66 13.17 -2.79
CA CYS A 447 -17.50 14.37 -2.84
C CYS A 447 -18.91 14.12 -3.38
N LEU A 448 -19.13 12.99 -4.05
CA LEU A 448 -20.39 12.65 -4.69
C LEU A 448 -21.30 11.81 -3.80
N ILE A 449 -20.85 11.39 -2.61
CA ILE A 449 -21.58 10.41 -1.80
C ILE A 449 -22.57 11.11 -0.87
N PRO A 450 -23.88 10.86 -1.03
CA PRO A 450 -24.91 11.39 -0.14
C PRO A 450 -24.84 10.75 1.26
N ASP A 451 -25.26 11.51 2.27
CA ASP A 451 -25.56 10.99 3.60
C ASP A 451 -26.96 10.34 3.61
N ILE A 452 -27.13 9.29 4.41
CA ILE A 452 -28.40 8.56 4.56
C ILE A 452 -29.21 9.19 5.69
N GLU A 453 -30.52 9.31 5.50
CA GLU A 453 -31.47 9.60 6.58
C GLU A 453 -31.72 8.34 7.41
N TRP A 454 -30.97 8.19 8.51
CA TRP A 454 -30.99 6.95 9.31
C TRP A 454 -32.25 6.74 10.14
N ASP A 455 -33.07 7.77 10.36
CA ASP A 455 -34.36 7.61 11.05
C ASP A 455 -35.41 6.95 10.15
N ASN A 456 -35.26 7.06 8.82
CA ASN A 456 -36.08 6.37 7.82
C ASN A 456 -35.21 5.95 6.62
N PRO A 457 -34.38 4.90 6.76
CA PRO A 457 -33.26 4.68 5.86
C PRO A 457 -33.63 4.11 4.49
N ILE A 458 -34.77 3.43 4.32
CA ILE A 458 -35.16 2.80 3.04
C ILE A 458 -36.21 3.65 2.33
N ASN A 459 -35.89 4.09 1.12
CA ASN A 459 -36.80 4.81 0.22
C ASN A 459 -37.66 3.85 -0.59
N LYS A 460 -37.01 2.87 -1.23
CA LYS A 460 -37.63 1.90 -2.13
C LYS A 460 -36.92 0.57 -1.99
N GLU A 461 -37.69 -0.50 -2.08
CA GLU A 461 -37.21 -1.87 -2.06
C GLU A 461 -37.92 -2.66 -3.16
N ILE A 462 -37.18 -3.45 -3.92
CA ILE A 462 -37.74 -4.44 -4.82
C ILE A 462 -37.14 -5.80 -4.49
N LEU A 463 -38.01 -6.80 -4.45
CA LEU A 463 -37.69 -8.20 -4.18
C LEU A 463 -38.16 -9.04 -5.36
N GLU A 464 -37.31 -9.93 -5.84
CA GLU A 464 -37.60 -10.92 -6.87
C GLU A 464 -38.23 -10.32 -8.13
N GLN A 465 -37.60 -9.27 -8.68
CA GLN A 465 -38.13 -8.48 -9.80
C GLN A 465 -37.02 -8.00 -10.76
N ASN A 466 -37.39 -7.81 -12.03
CA ASN A 466 -36.52 -7.14 -12.99
C ASN A 466 -36.30 -5.67 -12.62
N VAL A 467 -35.08 -5.19 -12.82
CA VAL A 467 -34.68 -3.80 -12.54
C VAL A 467 -34.72 -3.00 -13.83
N THR A 468 -35.24 -1.78 -13.75
CA THR A 468 -35.30 -0.82 -14.86
C THR A 468 -34.68 0.51 -14.45
N LEU A 469 -34.33 1.34 -15.45
CA LEU A 469 -33.62 2.60 -15.22
C LEU A 469 -34.40 3.62 -14.37
N ASP A 470 -35.74 3.54 -14.34
CA ASP A 470 -36.63 4.38 -13.52
C ASP A 470 -36.47 4.16 -11.99
N PHE A 471 -35.70 3.14 -11.58
CA PHE A 471 -35.32 2.97 -10.17
C PHE A 471 -34.32 4.05 -9.69
N PHE A 472 -33.57 4.65 -10.61
CA PHE A 472 -32.48 5.58 -10.32
C PHE A 472 -32.90 7.01 -10.65
N ASP A 473 -32.82 7.91 -9.67
CA ASP A 473 -33.01 9.34 -9.94
C ASP A 473 -31.66 9.97 -10.32
N ASN A 474 -30.57 9.47 -9.71
CA ASN A 474 -29.21 9.89 -9.97
C ASN A 474 -28.25 8.69 -9.99
N ILE A 475 -27.15 8.81 -10.73
CA ILE A 475 -26.08 7.78 -10.80
C ILE A 475 -25.46 7.50 -9.43
N ASN A 476 -25.36 8.52 -8.57
CA ASN A 476 -24.81 8.45 -7.22
C ASN A 476 -25.86 8.20 -6.13
N ASP A 477 -27.06 7.72 -6.48
CA ASP A 477 -28.02 7.26 -5.48
C ASP A 477 -27.43 6.11 -4.65
N VAL A 478 -27.77 6.10 -3.36
CA VAL A 478 -27.32 5.06 -2.43
C VAL A 478 -28.17 3.81 -2.65
N VAL A 479 -27.76 3.01 -3.62
CA VAL A 479 -28.45 1.78 -4.04
C VAL A 479 -27.51 0.59 -3.90
N PHE A 480 -28.02 -0.51 -3.35
CA PHE A 480 -27.31 -1.78 -3.28
C PHE A 480 -28.27 -2.95 -3.43
N GLY A 481 -27.81 -4.03 -4.04
CA GLY A 481 -28.61 -5.24 -4.11
C GLY A 481 -27.84 -6.47 -4.53
N GLU A 482 -28.45 -7.62 -4.28
CA GLU A 482 -28.06 -8.92 -4.82
C GLU A 482 -28.86 -9.17 -6.10
N VAL A 483 -28.14 -9.31 -7.21
CA VAL A 483 -28.72 -9.36 -8.55
C VAL A 483 -28.16 -10.51 -9.37
N ASP A 484 -28.99 -11.02 -10.26
CA ASP A 484 -28.61 -11.76 -11.45
C ASP A 484 -28.48 -10.78 -12.61
N PHE A 485 -27.52 -11.01 -13.49
CA PHE A 485 -27.33 -10.16 -14.66
C PHE A 485 -26.90 -10.94 -15.89
N GLU A 486 -27.27 -10.42 -17.06
CA GLU A 486 -26.83 -10.92 -18.36
C GLU A 486 -26.66 -9.76 -19.35
N PHE A 487 -25.43 -9.57 -19.82
CA PHE A 487 -25.09 -8.57 -20.84
C PHE A 487 -25.30 -9.11 -22.26
N PRO A 488 -25.76 -8.29 -23.22
CA PRO A 488 -25.79 -8.65 -24.63
C PRO A 488 -24.40 -9.03 -25.17
N ALA A 489 -24.36 -9.84 -26.23
CA ALA A 489 -23.12 -10.24 -26.90
C ALA A 489 -22.31 -9.03 -27.44
N THR A 490 -23.01 -7.94 -27.78
CA THR A 490 -22.43 -6.69 -28.30
C THR A 490 -21.60 -5.92 -27.26
N VAL A 491 -21.84 -6.14 -25.96
CA VAL A 491 -21.08 -5.44 -24.91
C VAL A 491 -19.70 -6.06 -24.78
N LYS A 492 -18.66 -5.27 -25.06
CA LYS A 492 -17.26 -5.71 -24.94
C LYS A 492 -16.74 -5.63 -23.51
N TYR A 493 -17.16 -4.64 -22.73
CA TYR A 493 -16.71 -4.46 -21.34
C TYR A 493 -17.89 -4.45 -20.36
N PRO A 494 -18.37 -5.63 -19.93
CA PRO A 494 -19.30 -5.74 -18.81
C PRO A 494 -18.74 -5.05 -17.56
N ASN A 495 -19.61 -4.44 -16.75
CA ASN A 495 -19.16 -3.61 -15.64
C ASN A 495 -19.45 -4.18 -14.25
N ILE A 496 -20.33 -5.17 -14.11
CA ILE A 496 -20.63 -5.76 -12.79
C ILE A 496 -19.47 -6.68 -12.36
N PRO A 497 -18.76 -6.34 -11.27
CA PRO A 497 -17.61 -7.13 -10.82
C PRO A 497 -18.04 -8.35 -10.01
N VAL A 498 -17.36 -9.48 -10.22
CA VAL A 498 -17.53 -10.72 -9.46
C VAL A 498 -16.20 -11.11 -8.83
N ARG A 499 -16.20 -11.36 -7.52
CA ARG A 499 -15.02 -11.88 -6.82
C ARG A 499 -14.89 -13.37 -7.06
N VAL A 500 -13.71 -13.79 -7.52
CA VAL A 500 -13.37 -15.19 -7.76
C VAL A 500 -12.01 -15.46 -7.12
N ASP A 501 -12.00 -16.19 -6.01
CA ASP A 501 -10.82 -16.37 -5.15
C ASP A 501 -10.19 -15.01 -4.79
N ASP A 502 -8.93 -14.80 -5.15
CA ASP A 502 -8.19 -13.54 -4.95
C ASP A 502 -8.30 -12.54 -6.13
N SER A 503 -9.14 -12.82 -7.13
CA SER A 503 -9.31 -11.99 -8.33
C SER A 503 -10.69 -11.34 -8.43
N ILE A 504 -10.79 -10.31 -9.28
CA ILE A 504 -12.03 -9.60 -9.60
C ILE A 504 -12.22 -9.72 -11.11
N GLU A 505 -13.33 -10.31 -11.51
CA GLU A 505 -13.67 -10.61 -12.90
C GLU A 505 -14.94 -9.87 -13.33
N PHE A 506 -15.09 -9.69 -14.64
CA PHE A 506 -16.21 -8.97 -15.26
C PHE A 506 -16.86 -9.87 -16.34
N PRO A 507 -17.57 -10.93 -15.94
CA PRO A 507 -18.18 -11.88 -16.87
C PRO A 507 -19.42 -11.27 -17.54
N ARG A 508 -19.89 -11.95 -18.60
CA ARG A 508 -21.08 -11.57 -19.36
C ARG A 508 -22.38 -11.90 -18.60
N LYS A 509 -22.38 -12.93 -17.75
CA LYS A 509 -23.48 -13.24 -16.83
C LYS A 509 -22.99 -13.61 -15.44
N GLY A 510 -23.82 -13.35 -14.43
CA GLY A 510 -23.59 -13.71 -13.04
C GLY A 510 -24.90 -13.94 -12.30
N THR A 511 -24.82 -14.72 -11.22
CA THR A 511 -25.96 -15.10 -10.39
C THR A 511 -25.67 -14.79 -8.91
N HIS A 512 -26.64 -14.25 -8.17
CA HIS A 512 -26.53 -13.84 -6.77
C HIS A 512 -25.32 -12.92 -6.49
N VAL A 513 -25.11 -11.91 -7.35
CA VAL A 513 -23.98 -10.98 -7.23
C VAL A 513 -24.39 -9.70 -6.54
N CYS A 514 -23.69 -9.32 -5.46
CA CYS A 514 -23.90 -8.04 -4.80
C CYS A 514 -23.23 -6.88 -5.58
N ALA A 515 -24.01 -5.86 -5.94
CA ALA A 515 -23.55 -4.73 -6.74
C ALA A 515 -23.97 -3.36 -6.17
N THR A 516 -23.19 -2.34 -6.52
CA THR A 516 -23.50 -0.92 -6.25
C THR A 516 -24.52 -0.39 -7.25
N GLY A 517 -25.27 0.64 -6.86
CA GLY A 517 -26.20 1.35 -7.74
C GLY A 517 -25.59 1.82 -9.05
N SER A 518 -24.40 2.43 -8.99
CA SER A 518 -23.64 2.85 -10.18
C SER A 518 -23.38 1.70 -11.17
N ALA A 519 -23.12 0.50 -10.65
CA ALA A 519 -22.82 -0.66 -11.48
C ALA A 519 -24.10 -1.20 -12.13
N ILE A 520 -25.21 -1.26 -11.39
CA ILE A 520 -26.51 -1.67 -11.91
C ILE A 520 -27.01 -0.67 -12.96
N TYR A 521 -26.91 0.63 -12.67
CA TYR A 521 -27.26 1.71 -13.61
C TYR A 521 -26.50 1.57 -14.93
N LEU A 522 -25.16 1.45 -14.88
CA LEU A 522 -24.37 1.30 -16.10
C LEU A 522 -24.67 -0.02 -16.83
N ALA A 523 -24.94 -1.11 -16.11
CA ALA A 523 -25.30 -2.37 -16.73
C ALA A 523 -26.60 -2.24 -17.56
N LEU A 524 -27.62 -1.57 -17.00
CA LEU A 524 -28.87 -1.29 -17.70
C LEU A 524 -28.66 -0.35 -18.90
N GLN A 525 -27.80 0.67 -18.78
CA GLN A 525 -27.43 1.55 -19.89
C GLN A 525 -26.75 0.78 -21.04
N LEU A 526 -25.95 -0.24 -20.71
CA LEU A 526 -25.32 -1.14 -21.68
C LEU A 526 -26.29 -2.22 -22.22
N GLY A 527 -27.56 -2.18 -21.83
CA GLY A 527 -28.60 -3.10 -22.29
C GLY A 527 -28.62 -4.46 -21.57
N ALA A 528 -27.97 -4.58 -20.42
CA ALA A 528 -28.03 -5.80 -19.62
C ALA A 528 -29.44 -6.04 -19.07
N LYS A 529 -29.82 -7.32 -18.98
CA LYS A 529 -30.97 -7.73 -18.16
C LYS A 529 -30.48 -7.87 -16.73
N VAL A 530 -31.17 -7.24 -15.78
CA VAL A 530 -30.85 -7.33 -14.36
C VAL A 530 -32.10 -7.76 -13.59
N TYR A 531 -31.97 -8.83 -12.82
CA TYR A 531 -33.02 -9.34 -11.94
C TYR A 531 -32.55 -9.21 -10.49
N ALA A 532 -33.30 -8.49 -9.67
CA ALA A 532 -32.99 -8.28 -8.27
C ALA A 532 -33.65 -9.34 -7.40
N HIS A 533 -32.85 -10.05 -6.62
CA HIS A 533 -33.33 -10.85 -5.49
C HIS A 533 -33.66 -9.96 -4.30
N ASP A 534 -32.79 -8.99 -4.04
CA ASP A 534 -32.93 -8.02 -2.97
C ASP A 534 -32.23 -6.72 -3.38
N LEU A 535 -32.98 -5.66 -3.72
CA LEU A 535 -32.42 -4.36 -4.11
C LEU A 535 -33.09 -3.23 -3.31
N ILE A 536 -32.26 -2.40 -2.70
CA ILE A 536 -32.70 -1.28 -1.88
C ILE A 536 -32.14 0.04 -2.40
N LYS A 537 -32.94 1.10 -2.28
CA LYS A 537 -32.55 2.50 -2.43
C LYS A 537 -32.72 3.18 -1.07
N ALA A 538 -31.66 3.80 -0.57
CA ALA A 538 -31.72 4.50 0.71
C ALA A 538 -32.31 5.91 0.55
N ASN A 539 -32.98 6.42 1.59
CA ASN A 539 -33.35 7.83 1.66
C ASN A 539 -32.11 8.69 1.87
N VAL A 540 -32.05 9.80 1.14
CA VAL A 540 -30.99 10.80 1.28
C VAL A 540 -31.34 11.75 2.41
N LEU A 541 -30.38 12.08 3.25
CA LEU A 541 -30.47 13.18 4.19
C LEU A 541 -30.34 14.51 3.43
N TYR A 542 -31.27 15.44 3.66
CA TYR A 542 -31.25 16.77 3.04
C TYR A 542 -30.84 17.84 4.04
N ASN A 543 -30.12 18.86 3.55
CA ASN A 543 -29.83 20.07 4.29
C ASN A 543 -31.05 20.99 4.35
N ASP A 544 -31.03 21.98 5.25
CA ASP A 544 -32.10 22.98 5.40
C ASP A 544 -32.38 23.77 4.10
N ASP A 545 -31.39 23.87 3.21
CA ASP A 545 -31.50 24.53 1.90
C ASP A 545 -32.05 23.64 0.78
N GLY A 546 -32.44 22.40 1.09
CA GLY A 546 -32.97 21.42 0.14
C GLY A 546 -31.90 20.69 -0.68
N THR A 547 -30.61 20.96 -0.46
CA THR A 547 -29.52 20.21 -1.11
C THR A 547 -29.27 18.86 -0.42
N ARG A 548 -28.72 17.89 -1.16
CA ARG A 548 -28.32 16.59 -0.58
C ARG A 548 -27.17 16.79 0.40
N SER A 549 -27.29 16.23 1.61
CA SER A 549 -26.21 16.21 2.60
C SER A 549 -25.05 15.35 2.10
N MET A 550 -23.82 15.88 2.17
CA MET A 550 -22.59 15.22 1.70
C MET A 550 -21.42 15.57 2.61
N CYS A 551 -21.40 15.01 3.83
CA CYS A 551 -20.48 15.43 4.90
C CYS A 551 -18.97 15.34 4.57
N LEU A 552 -18.57 14.49 3.62
CA LEU A 552 -17.16 14.33 3.23
C LEU A 552 -16.70 15.39 2.21
N ARG A 553 -17.64 16.05 1.54
CA ARG A 553 -17.38 16.96 0.41
C ARG A 553 -16.58 18.21 0.85
N CYS A 554 -16.83 18.74 2.05
CA CYS A 554 -16.09 19.90 2.58
C CYS A 554 -14.63 19.58 2.90
N ALA A 555 -14.36 18.43 3.52
CA ALA A 555 -13.01 17.98 3.86
C ALA A 555 -12.15 17.76 2.60
N CYS A 556 -12.72 17.13 1.57
CA CYS A 556 -12.05 16.93 0.29
C CYS A 556 -11.72 18.26 -0.40
N LYS A 557 -12.63 19.24 -0.37
CA LYS A 557 -12.37 20.59 -0.94
C LYS A 557 -11.16 21.25 -0.32
N GLN A 558 -11.06 21.26 1.00
CA GLN A 558 -9.94 21.89 1.68
C GLN A 558 -8.61 21.19 1.35
N LEU A 559 -8.56 19.86 1.38
CA LEU A 559 -7.35 19.09 1.06
C LEU A 559 -6.90 19.27 -0.41
N VAL A 560 -7.85 19.38 -1.34
CA VAL A 560 -7.54 19.64 -2.75
C VAL A 560 -7.00 21.06 -2.93
N ASN A 561 -7.59 22.06 -2.27
CA ASN A 561 -7.12 23.45 -2.31
C ASN A 561 -5.73 23.59 -1.69
N ASP A 562 -5.51 23.02 -0.50
CA ASP A 562 -4.21 23.02 0.18
C ASP A 562 -3.12 22.37 -0.70
N ARG A 563 -3.47 21.31 -1.45
CA ARG A 563 -2.55 20.67 -2.40
C ARG A 563 -2.19 21.60 -3.55
N GLU A 564 -3.16 22.35 -4.07
CA GLU A 564 -2.93 23.30 -5.16
C GLU A 564 -2.08 24.48 -4.69
N THR A 565 -2.34 25.01 -3.50
CA THR A 565 -1.46 25.97 -2.82
C THR A 565 -0.03 25.44 -2.75
N CYS A 566 0.16 24.19 -2.30
CA CYS A 566 1.50 23.60 -2.25
C CYS A 566 2.17 23.47 -3.64
N LYS A 567 1.42 23.14 -4.69
CA LYS A 567 1.98 23.08 -6.06
C LYS A 567 2.46 24.44 -6.54
N ASN A 568 1.67 25.49 -6.26
CA ASN A 568 1.97 26.84 -6.70
C ASN A 568 3.19 27.41 -5.97
N GLU A 569 3.28 27.16 -4.66
CA GLU A 569 4.33 27.73 -3.80
C GLU A 569 5.64 26.92 -3.83
N TYR A 570 5.56 25.59 -3.78
CA TYR A 570 6.74 24.72 -3.64
C TYR A 570 7.07 23.95 -4.93
N GLY A 571 6.21 24.00 -5.94
CA GLY A 571 6.35 23.23 -7.18
C GLY A 571 5.75 21.82 -7.09
N LYS A 572 5.47 21.24 -8.27
CA LYS A 572 4.99 19.85 -8.41
C LYS A 572 6.04 18.86 -7.89
N LYS A 573 5.60 17.78 -7.23
CA LYS A 573 6.47 16.77 -6.60
C LYS A 573 7.34 17.31 -5.45
N SER A 574 7.05 18.51 -4.94
CA SER A 574 7.60 18.93 -3.65
C SER A 574 7.07 18.04 -2.54
N LEU A 575 7.85 17.84 -1.47
CA LEU A 575 7.43 16.96 -0.38
C LEU A 575 6.17 17.51 0.31
N GLN A 576 6.00 18.83 0.40
CA GLN A 576 4.79 19.49 0.88
C GLN A 576 3.57 19.09 0.06
N GLU A 577 3.65 19.20 -1.27
CA GLU A 577 2.58 18.78 -2.18
C GLU A 577 2.27 17.29 -2.04
N ILE A 578 3.30 16.45 -1.92
CA ILE A 578 3.12 15.01 -1.78
C ILE A 578 2.52 14.66 -0.41
N ILE A 579 2.87 15.35 0.68
CA ILE A 579 2.26 15.16 2.00
C ILE A 579 0.76 15.48 1.94
N ILE A 580 0.38 16.63 1.36
CA ILE A 580 -1.05 16.93 1.21
C ILE A 580 -1.74 15.92 0.28
N LYS A 581 -1.07 15.48 -0.79
CA LYS A 581 -1.57 14.39 -1.65
C LYS A 581 -1.82 13.10 -0.87
N LEU A 582 -0.91 12.73 0.05
CA LEU A 582 -1.07 11.56 0.93
C LEU A 582 -2.21 11.74 1.94
N LEU A 583 -2.38 12.93 2.51
CA LEU A 583 -3.54 13.25 3.36
C LEU A 583 -4.84 13.10 2.58
N ASN A 584 -4.90 13.64 1.36
CA ASN A 584 -6.07 13.59 0.49
C ASN A 584 -6.42 12.14 0.11
N ASN A 585 -5.44 11.38 -0.37
CA ASN A 585 -5.63 9.96 -0.74
C ASN A 585 -5.88 9.06 0.47
N GLY A 586 -5.39 9.45 1.66
CA GLY A 586 -5.56 8.71 2.90
C GLY A 586 -7.01 8.63 3.37
N GLY A 587 -7.85 9.61 3.02
CA GLY A 587 -9.24 9.68 3.48
C GLY A 587 -10.07 8.49 3.02
N TYR A 588 -10.07 8.21 1.71
CA TYR A 588 -10.75 7.03 1.15
C TYR A 588 -10.23 5.71 1.77
N GLY A 589 -8.91 5.56 1.85
CA GLY A 589 -8.30 4.34 2.41
C GLY A 589 -8.75 4.06 3.84
N LYS A 590 -9.09 5.11 4.60
CA LYS A 590 -9.62 5.02 5.97
C LYS A 590 -11.11 4.78 6.01
N VAL A 591 -11.90 5.33 5.09
CA VAL A 591 -13.32 4.97 4.91
C VAL A 591 -13.48 3.48 4.58
N GLY A 592 -12.60 2.93 3.74
CA GLY A 592 -12.60 1.51 3.35
C GLY A 592 -11.81 0.56 4.26
N GLN A 593 -11.24 1.05 5.37
CA GLN A 593 -10.42 0.23 6.28
C GLN A 593 -11.30 -0.79 7.02
N CYS A 594 -10.95 -2.07 6.91
CA CYS A 594 -11.64 -3.19 7.53
C CYS A 594 -13.11 -3.34 7.14
N VAL A 595 -13.49 -2.87 5.94
CA VAL A 595 -14.82 -3.15 5.37
C VAL A 595 -14.92 -4.62 4.94
N THR A 596 -13.88 -5.15 4.30
CA THR A 596 -13.77 -6.59 4.00
C THR A 596 -12.85 -7.26 5.01
N ASP A 597 -13.18 -8.50 5.38
CA ASP A 597 -12.33 -9.37 6.20
C ASP A 597 -11.09 -9.77 5.39
N LYS A 598 -10.15 -8.84 5.21
CA LYS A 598 -8.81 -9.21 4.73
C LYS A 598 -8.11 -9.87 5.90
N GLY A 599 -7.77 -11.14 5.72
CA GLY A 599 -7.16 -12.01 6.71
C GLY A 599 -6.06 -11.30 7.52
N GLU A 600 -6.11 -11.55 8.82
CA GLU A 600 -5.11 -11.28 9.85
C GLU A 600 -3.82 -10.64 9.32
N CYS A 601 -3.70 -9.33 9.47
CA CYS A 601 -2.40 -8.68 9.36
C CYS A 601 -1.50 -9.35 10.39
N ALA A 602 -0.52 -10.14 9.93
CA ALA A 602 0.27 -11.07 10.74
C ALA A 602 0.82 -10.37 11.98
N SER A 603 0.10 -10.50 13.09
CA SER A 603 0.44 -9.85 14.34
C SER A 603 0.96 -10.87 15.35
N VAL A 604 1.59 -10.38 16.41
CA VAL A 604 2.12 -11.24 17.48
C VAL A 604 1.03 -11.53 18.52
N ASN A 605 0.01 -10.67 18.63
CA ASN A 605 -1.12 -10.80 19.57
C ASN A 605 -2.47 -10.48 18.88
N ALA A 606 -3.56 -11.16 19.25
CA ALA A 606 -4.92 -10.87 18.75
C ALA A 606 -5.41 -9.42 18.99
N ALA A 607 -4.72 -8.62 19.82
CA ALA A 607 -5.03 -7.21 20.03
C ALA A 607 -4.52 -6.28 18.90
N ASP A 608 -3.65 -6.80 18.03
CA ASP A 608 -2.92 -6.10 16.96
C ASP A 608 -3.58 -6.28 15.56
N ASP A 609 -4.77 -6.88 15.50
CA ASP A 609 -5.54 -6.94 14.25
C ASP A 609 -5.89 -5.53 13.76
N MET A 610 -5.84 -5.33 12.44
CA MET A 610 -6.21 -4.06 11.84
C MET A 610 -7.67 -3.77 12.19
N ARG A 611 -7.90 -2.70 12.95
CA ARG A 611 -9.24 -2.28 13.37
C ARG A 611 -9.86 -1.34 12.35
N PRO A 612 -11.20 -1.23 12.28
CA PRO A 612 -11.85 -0.13 11.58
C PRO A 612 -11.26 1.23 11.98
N SER A 613 -11.18 2.14 11.02
CA SER A 613 -10.90 3.55 11.29
C SER A 613 -12.09 4.20 12.02
N ILE A 614 -11.87 5.34 12.66
CA ILE A 614 -12.92 6.18 13.25
C ILE A 614 -13.94 6.69 12.21
N ILE A 615 -13.61 6.64 10.91
CA ILE A 615 -14.49 7.02 9.81
C ILE A 615 -14.83 5.87 8.86
N THR A 616 -14.58 4.61 9.25
CA THR A 616 -14.93 3.46 8.40
C THR A 616 -16.42 3.50 8.07
N SER A 617 -16.78 3.36 6.79
CA SER A 617 -18.17 3.31 6.34
C SER A 617 -18.32 2.39 5.14
N LYS A 618 -19.09 1.31 5.31
CA LYS A 618 -19.19 0.20 4.36
C LYS A 618 -19.79 0.64 3.03
N TYR A 619 -20.94 1.31 3.07
CA TYR A 619 -21.63 1.75 1.86
C TYR A 619 -20.85 2.85 1.12
N ARG A 620 -20.25 3.80 1.85
CA ARG A 620 -19.43 4.85 1.24
C ARG A 620 -18.21 4.26 0.54
N ALA A 621 -17.52 3.34 1.21
CA ALA A 621 -16.37 2.65 0.62
C ALA A 621 -16.73 1.96 -0.70
N ALA A 622 -17.87 1.26 -0.74
CA ALA A 622 -18.38 0.61 -1.94
C ALA A 622 -18.75 1.61 -3.05
N MET A 623 -19.41 2.71 -2.72
CA MET A 623 -19.78 3.74 -3.71
C MET A 623 -18.56 4.46 -4.27
N VAL A 624 -17.57 4.82 -3.45
CA VAL A 624 -16.34 5.49 -3.92
C VAL A 624 -15.69 4.66 -5.02
N THR A 625 -15.47 3.37 -4.77
CA THR A 625 -14.79 2.51 -5.75
C THR A 625 -15.69 2.14 -6.91
N GLY A 626 -17.00 1.99 -6.68
CA GLY A 626 -18.01 1.79 -7.71
C GLY A 626 -18.01 2.90 -8.74
N LEU A 627 -18.23 4.14 -8.31
CA LEU A 627 -18.29 5.30 -9.20
C LEU A 627 -17.06 5.46 -10.08
N VAL A 628 -15.85 5.32 -9.51
CA VAL A 628 -14.60 5.42 -10.28
C VAL A 628 -14.47 4.27 -11.28
N ARG A 629 -14.71 3.03 -10.83
CA ARG A 629 -14.60 1.83 -11.69
C ARG A 629 -15.60 1.87 -12.84
N ASP A 630 -16.85 2.16 -12.54
CA ASP A 630 -17.94 2.17 -13.51
C ASP A 630 -17.71 3.30 -14.54
N TYR A 631 -17.17 4.45 -14.13
CA TYR A 631 -16.82 5.51 -15.06
C TYR A 631 -15.72 5.09 -16.06
N ILE A 632 -14.65 4.43 -15.59
CA ILE A 632 -13.61 3.93 -16.50
C ILE A 632 -14.17 2.88 -17.48
N ILE A 633 -15.06 2.00 -17.03
CA ILE A 633 -15.68 0.97 -17.88
C ILE A 633 -16.69 1.59 -18.86
N ALA A 634 -17.42 2.63 -18.46
CA ALA A 634 -18.28 3.42 -19.34
C ALA A 634 -17.49 4.04 -20.50
N ILE A 635 -16.33 4.64 -20.19
CA ILE A 635 -15.40 5.17 -21.19
C ILE A 635 -14.91 4.04 -22.11
N ALA A 636 -14.49 2.90 -21.57
CA ALA A 636 -14.00 1.78 -22.37
C ALA A 636 -15.02 1.31 -23.43
N ASN A 637 -16.31 1.22 -23.08
CA ASN A 637 -17.36 0.86 -24.06
C ASN A 637 -17.54 1.97 -25.11
N GLN A 638 -17.63 3.25 -24.70
CA GLN A 638 -17.80 4.36 -25.65
C GLN A 638 -16.60 4.57 -26.59
N LEU A 639 -15.40 4.21 -26.15
CA LEU A 639 -14.19 4.21 -26.98
C LEU A 639 -14.25 3.09 -28.03
N ASN A 640 -14.62 1.88 -27.60
CA ASN A 640 -14.79 0.76 -28.52
C ASN A 640 -15.85 1.04 -29.59
N ASP A 641 -16.98 1.65 -29.21
CA ASP A 641 -18.06 2.00 -30.16
C ASP A 641 -17.60 3.04 -31.21
N ARG A 642 -16.58 3.83 -30.88
CA ARG A 642 -15.95 4.80 -31.79
C ARG A 642 -14.72 4.23 -32.53
N GLY A 643 -14.40 2.96 -32.33
CA GLY A 643 -13.27 2.28 -33.00
C GLY A 643 -11.90 2.55 -32.38
N TYR A 644 -11.84 3.07 -31.15
CA TYR A 644 -10.59 3.24 -30.41
C TYR A 644 -10.27 2.00 -29.58
N ASN A 645 -8.98 1.74 -29.41
CA ASN A 645 -8.48 0.64 -28.61
C ASN A 645 -8.35 1.05 -27.15
N PHE A 646 -8.86 0.18 -26.27
CA PHE A 646 -8.62 0.25 -24.83
C PHE A 646 -7.64 -0.87 -24.48
N TYR A 647 -6.40 -0.54 -24.10
CA TYR A 647 -5.31 -1.52 -23.95
C TYR A 647 -5.26 -2.14 -22.56
N SER A 648 -5.35 -1.30 -21.53
CA SER A 648 -5.32 -1.71 -20.12
C SER A 648 -5.86 -0.60 -19.22
N ALA A 649 -6.27 -0.97 -18.02
CA ALA A 649 -6.66 -0.05 -16.97
C ALA A 649 -6.03 -0.42 -15.63
N THR A 650 -5.67 0.60 -14.85
CA THR A 650 -5.19 0.46 -13.47
C THR A 650 -5.92 1.47 -12.58
N THR A 651 -6.94 0.99 -11.89
CA THR A 651 -7.74 1.72 -10.90
C THR A 651 -8.55 2.88 -11.49
N ASP A 652 -7.91 4.03 -11.69
CA ASP A 652 -8.49 5.31 -12.09
C ASP A 652 -7.88 5.87 -13.38
N GLY A 653 -7.00 5.10 -14.02
CA GLY A 653 -6.43 5.43 -15.32
C GLY A 653 -6.40 4.26 -16.29
N PHE A 654 -6.18 4.58 -17.57
CA PHE A 654 -6.17 3.62 -18.67
C PHE A 654 -5.29 4.07 -19.82
N ILE A 655 -4.84 3.10 -20.61
CA ILE A 655 -4.07 3.32 -21.84
C ILE A 655 -4.97 3.13 -23.06
N SER A 656 -4.96 4.10 -23.98
CA SER A 656 -5.75 4.08 -25.22
C SER A 656 -5.03 4.84 -26.35
N ASP A 657 -5.46 4.61 -27.59
CA ASP A 657 -5.04 5.38 -28.78
C ASP A 657 -5.99 6.55 -29.10
N VAL A 658 -6.91 6.86 -28.20
CA VAL A 658 -7.86 7.96 -28.37
C VAL A 658 -7.19 9.34 -28.20
N PRO A 659 -7.45 10.31 -29.11
CA PRO A 659 -7.09 11.71 -28.90
C PRO A 659 -7.79 12.32 -27.68
N PHE A 660 -7.11 13.24 -27.00
CA PHE A 660 -7.61 13.83 -25.76
C PHE A 660 -8.96 14.56 -25.93
N GLU A 661 -9.15 15.27 -27.05
CA GLU A 661 -10.38 16.00 -27.34
C GLU A 661 -11.59 15.07 -27.49
N VAL A 662 -11.36 13.88 -28.06
CA VAL A 662 -12.41 12.87 -28.19
C VAL A 662 -12.75 12.30 -26.82
N LEU A 663 -11.74 12.00 -25.98
CA LEU A 663 -11.96 11.56 -24.60
C LEU A 663 -12.78 12.57 -23.79
N GLU A 664 -12.48 13.87 -23.91
CA GLU A 664 -13.22 14.92 -23.20
C GLU A 664 -14.67 15.10 -23.69
N SER A 665 -14.95 14.69 -24.92
CA SER A 665 -16.30 14.73 -25.51
C SER A 665 -17.20 13.56 -25.09
N LEU A 666 -16.65 12.53 -24.46
CA LEU A 666 -17.41 11.38 -24.01
C LEU A 666 -18.32 11.76 -22.85
N ASP A 667 -19.61 11.44 -22.95
CA ASP A 667 -20.57 11.61 -21.85
C ASP A 667 -20.51 10.44 -20.84
N ALA A 668 -20.02 9.28 -21.30
CA ALA A 668 -19.89 8.07 -20.49
C ALA A 668 -21.19 7.70 -19.74
N TYR A 669 -22.34 7.81 -20.40
CA TYR A 669 -23.66 7.49 -19.83
C TYR A 669 -24.03 8.37 -18.61
N GLY A 670 -23.65 9.65 -18.67
CA GLY A 670 -23.88 10.67 -17.63
C GLY A 670 -22.82 10.72 -16.52
N PHE A 671 -21.86 9.79 -16.47
CA PHE A 671 -20.80 9.81 -15.45
C PHE A 671 -19.88 11.02 -15.62
N THR A 672 -19.63 11.47 -16.85
CA THR A 672 -18.75 12.61 -17.10
C THR A 672 -19.31 13.89 -16.47
N ASP A 673 -20.59 14.15 -16.62
CA ASP A 673 -21.24 15.35 -16.06
C ASP A 673 -21.27 15.31 -14.53
N LEU A 674 -21.55 14.14 -13.93
CA LEU A 674 -21.48 13.94 -12.49
C LEU A 674 -20.08 14.27 -11.93
N PHE A 675 -19.03 13.77 -12.58
CA PHE A 675 -17.65 14.06 -12.16
C PHE A 675 -17.25 15.51 -12.42
N LYS A 676 -17.71 16.13 -13.53
CA LYS A 676 -17.52 17.57 -13.80
C LYS A 676 -18.13 18.43 -12.69
N GLU A 677 -19.32 18.11 -12.19
CA GLU A 677 -19.96 18.82 -11.08
C GLU A 677 -19.10 18.75 -9.80
N ALA A 678 -18.60 17.56 -9.46
CA ALA A 678 -17.71 17.39 -8.31
C ALA A 678 -16.40 18.18 -8.47
N ARG A 679 -15.79 18.17 -9.67
CA ARG A 679 -14.56 18.92 -9.99
C ARG A 679 -14.78 20.43 -9.92
N MET A 680 -15.92 20.92 -10.40
CA MET A 680 -16.32 22.33 -10.27
C MET A 680 -16.45 22.75 -8.80
N TYR A 681 -17.08 21.95 -7.96
CA TYR A 681 -17.17 22.27 -6.54
C TYR A 681 -15.81 22.26 -5.82
N LEU A 682 -14.97 21.27 -6.15
CA LEU A 682 -13.67 21.05 -5.51
C LEU A 682 -12.65 22.10 -5.90
N THR A 683 -12.56 22.44 -7.18
CA THR A 683 -11.46 23.25 -7.75
C THR A 683 -11.90 24.46 -8.56
N GLY A 684 -13.20 24.67 -8.81
CA GLY A 684 -13.68 25.69 -9.75
C GLY A 684 -13.33 25.40 -11.21
N ASN A 685 -12.87 24.18 -11.51
CA ASN A 685 -12.48 23.71 -12.84
C ASN A 685 -13.12 22.34 -13.08
N SER A 686 -13.83 22.19 -14.20
CA SER A 686 -14.56 20.97 -14.57
C SER A 686 -13.69 19.87 -15.16
N ALA A 687 -12.40 20.11 -15.45
CA ALA A 687 -11.52 19.12 -16.06
C ALA A 687 -11.44 17.84 -15.21
N VAL A 688 -11.70 16.71 -15.86
CA VAL A 688 -11.80 15.39 -15.23
C VAL A 688 -10.58 14.51 -15.55
N TRP A 689 -10.01 14.66 -16.74
CA TRP A 689 -8.91 13.84 -17.25
C TRP A 689 -7.58 14.59 -17.24
N SER A 690 -6.50 13.84 -17.07
CA SER A 690 -5.13 14.31 -17.30
C SER A 690 -4.35 13.29 -18.11
N GLU A 691 -3.67 13.75 -19.15
CA GLU A 691 -2.66 12.95 -19.86
C GLU A 691 -1.40 12.84 -18.98
N LYS A 692 -1.02 11.60 -18.66
CA LYS A 692 0.10 11.29 -17.78
C LYS A 692 1.35 10.90 -18.55
N HIS A 693 1.16 10.05 -19.57
CA HIS A 693 2.23 9.56 -20.42
C HIS A 693 1.75 9.52 -21.88
N LYS A 694 2.67 9.78 -22.80
CA LYS A 694 2.49 9.58 -24.24
C LYS A 694 3.54 8.60 -24.74
N GLN A 695 3.15 7.67 -25.61
CA GLN A 695 4.06 6.72 -26.26
C GLN A 695 3.82 6.85 -27.76
N ASP A 696 4.78 7.39 -28.48
CA ASP A 696 4.68 7.58 -29.94
C ASP A 696 5.66 6.72 -30.73
N SER A 697 6.56 5.99 -30.05
CA SER A 697 7.47 5.04 -30.70
C SER A 697 7.00 3.58 -30.56
N LEU A 698 6.73 3.12 -29.34
CA LEU A 698 6.36 1.72 -29.09
C LEU A 698 5.66 1.55 -27.73
N LEU A 699 4.65 0.69 -27.67
CA LEU A 699 4.02 0.22 -26.44
C LEU A 699 4.07 -1.31 -26.38
N LEU A 700 4.64 -1.87 -25.32
CA LEU A 700 4.46 -3.26 -24.91
C LEU A 700 3.46 -3.32 -23.76
N ASN A 701 2.28 -3.90 -24.01
CA ASN A 701 1.25 -4.16 -23.00
C ASN A 701 1.12 -5.67 -22.82
N PHE A 702 1.55 -6.24 -21.68
CA PHE A 702 1.69 -7.69 -21.56
C PHE A 702 0.82 -8.32 -20.46
N THR A 703 0.48 -7.57 -19.41
CA THR A 703 -0.40 -8.05 -18.33
C THR A 703 -0.92 -6.86 -17.52
N THR A 704 -1.87 -7.09 -16.61
CA THR A 704 -2.37 -6.01 -15.72
C THR A 704 -1.22 -5.43 -14.90
N ARG A 705 -1.04 -4.10 -14.95
CA ARG A 705 0.12 -3.37 -14.37
C ARG A 705 1.47 -3.78 -14.96
N GLY A 706 1.47 -4.29 -16.19
CA GLY A 706 2.64 -4.67 -16.98
C GLY A 706 2.64 -3.94 -18.32
N ASN A 707 3.29 -2.78 -18.36
CA ASN A 707 3.29 -1.87 -19.50
C ASN A 707 4.67 -1.23 -19.67
N VAL A 708 5.19 -1.18 -20.89
CA VAL A 708 6.44 -0.47 -21.22
C VAL A 708 6.22 0.36 -22.47
N GLY A 709 6.30 1.67 -22.33
CA GLY A 709 6.15 2.64 -23.40
C GLY A 709 7.47 3.27 -23.79
N PHE A 710 7.60 3.70 -25.04
CA PHE A 710 8.75 4.44 -25.54
C PHE A 710 8.29 5.62 -26.39
N GLY A 711 9.08 6.70 -26.33
CA GLY A 711 8.92 7.90 -27.14
C GLY A 711 10.20 8.27 -27.87
N GLU A 712 10.09 9.21 -28.82
CA GLU A 712 11.18 9.60 -29.73
C GLU A 712 12.42 10.17 -29.02
N HIS A 713 12.26 10.82 -27.87
CA HIS A 713 13.29 11.54 -27.11
C HIS A 713 13.75 10.83 -25.82
N LYS A 714 13.55 9.50 -25.74
CA LYS A 714 14.09 8.62 -24.69
C LYS A 714 13.73 8.98 -23.24
N ASP A 715 14.66 9.62 -22.51
CA ASP A 715 14.49 10.01 -21.10
C ASP A 715 13.76 11.35 -20.94
N ASP A 716 13.75 12.17 -21.99
CA ASP A 716 12.99 13.43 -22.00
C ASP A 716 11.48 13.17 -22.10
N ASP A 717 11.09 12.02 -22.65
CA ASP A 717 9.70 11.59 -22.76
C ASP A 717 9.23 10.86 -21.51
N LYS A 718 8.06 11.29 -21.03
CA LYS A 718 7.34 10.61 -19.95
C LYS A 718 6.52 9.47 -20.51
N CYS A 719 7.15 8.31 -20.63
CA CYS A 719 6.51 7.07 -21.06
C CYS A 719 6.18 6.16 -19.87
N VAL A 720 5.13 5.34 -20.03
CA VAL A 720 4.72 4.38 -18.99
C VAL A 720 5.79 3.31 -18.77
N CYS A 721 6.08 2.99 -17.49
CA CYS A 721 6.91 1.85 -17.09
C CYS A 721 6.27 1.18 -15.86
N ALA A 722 5.51 0.10 -16.07
CA ALA A 722 4.88 -0.66 -15.01
C ALA A 722 5.44 -2.09 -14.99
N HIS A 723 6.15 -2.44 -13.92
CA HIS A 723 6.96 -3.67 -13.84
C HIS A 723 6.18 -4.94 -13.46
N ALA A 724 4.87 -4.88 -13.25
CA ALA A 724 4.08 -5.97 -12.67
C ALA A 724 4.69 -6.56 -11.36
N GLY A 725 5.34 -5.70 -10.56
CA GLY A 725 6.00 -6.06 -9.30
C GLY A 725 7.42 -6.62 -9.44
N PHE A 726 7.99 -6.62 -10.65
CA PHE A 726 9.40 -6.97 -10.90
C PHE A 726 10.35 -5.80 -10.64
N LYS A 727 11.64 -6.10 -10.43
CA LYS A 727 12.71 -5.09 -10.35
C LYS A 727 13.81 -5.42 -11.35
N THR A 728 14.13 -4.48 -12.23
CA THR A 728 15.19 -4.60 -13.24
C THR A 728 16.59 -4.42 -12.63
N GLY A 729 16.71 -3.60 -11.59
CA GLY A 729 18.01 -3.18 -11.02
C GLY A 729 18.52 -1.87 -11.61
N GLU A 730 17.83 -1.33 -12.61
CA GLU A 730 18.09 -0.03 -13.22
C GLU A 730 17.43 1.11 -12.42
N PRO A 731 17.83 2.38 -12.63
CA PRO A 731 17.13 3.53 -12.05
C PRO A 731 15.65 3.54 -12.48
N GLU A 732 14.74 3.54 -11.50
CA GLU A 732 13.29 3.49 -11.72
C GLU A 732 12.82 4.59 -12.69
N ASP A 733 11.94 4.22 -13.62
CA ASP A 733 11.35 5.08 -14.66
C ASP A 733 12.35 5.69 -15.67
N SER A 734 13.62 5.24 -15.69
CA SER A 734 14.58 5.62 -16.73
C SER A 734 14.38 4.85 -18.04
N TYR A 735 14.96 5.36 -19.12
CA TYR A 735 15.02 4.68 -20.40
C TYR A 735 15.74 3.32 -20.31
N SER A 736 16.80 3.21 -19.50
CA SER A 736 17.51 1.92 -19.31
C SER A 736 16.64 0.90 -18.56
N ASP A 737 15.83 1.35 -17.60
CA ASP A 737 14.84 0.52 -16.90
C ASP A 737 13.77 0.00 -17.86
N ARG A 738 13.17 0.89 -18.66
CA ARG A 738 12.21 0.53 -19.71
C ARG A 738 12.80 -0.48 -20.69
N LEU A 739 14.00 -0.21 -21.21
CA LEU A 739 14.66 -1.08 -22.18
C LEU A 739 15.00 -2.46 -21.59
N SER A 740 15.45 -2.50 -20.33
CA SER A 740 15.76 -3.74 -19.61
C SER A 740 14.51 -4.57 -19.37
N LEU A 741 13.42 -3.95 -18.91
CA LEU A 741 12.13 -4.63 -18.71
C LEU A 741 11.58 -5.15 -20.05
N PHE A 742 11.61 -4.32 -21.10
CA PHE A 742 11.21 -4.72 -22.46
C PHE A 742 11.97 -5.96 -22.92
N LYS A 743 13.31 -5.92 -22.85
CA LYS A 743 14.19 -7.05 -23.21
C LYS A 743 13.77 -8.32 -22.47
N ILE A 744 13.66 -8.25 -21.15
CA ILE A 744 13.30 -9.39 -20.31
C ILE A 744 11.96 -9.98 -20.74
N VAL A 745 10.93 -9.16 -20.94
CA VAL A 745 9.59 -9.63 -21.30
C VAL A 745 9.57 -10.25 -22.70
N VAL A 746 10.20 -9.61 -23.69
CA VAL A 746 10.12 -10.04 -25.09
C VAL A 746 11.10 -11.15 -25.45
N THR A 747 12.12 -11.45 -24.65
CA THR A 747 13.07 -12.54 -24.92
C THR A 747 12.94 -13.74 -23.99
N ARG A 748 12.09 -13.68 -22.96
CA ARG A 748 11.97 -14.77 -21.98
C ARG A 748 11.44 -16.08 -22.59
N THR A 749 11.93 -17.18 -22.02
CA THR A 749 11.45 -18.55 -22.24
C THR A 749 10.92 -19.21 -20.96
N ASP A 750 11.14 -18.59 -19.80
CA ASP A 750 10.70 -19.01 -18.47
C ASP A 750 10.30 -17.76 -17.64
N LYS A 751 9.86 -17.95 -16.40
CA LYS A 751 9.57 -16.89 -15.42
C LYS A 751 10.85 -16.14 -15.05
N PRO A 752 10.95 -14.82 -15.34
CA PRO A 752 12.12 -14.02 -14.97
C PRO A 752 12.33 -13.99 -13.46
N LYS A 753 13.58 -13.95 -13.03
CA LYS A 753 13.97 -13.91 -11.61
C LYS A 753 14.72 -12.62 -11.31
N TYR A 754 14.50 -12.08 -10.12
CA TYR A 754 15.29 -10.97 -9.60
C TYR A 754 15.70 -11.22 -8.15
N ILE A 755 16.79 -10.59 -7.72
CA ILE A 755 17.31 -10.68 -6.37
C ILE A 755 16.87 -9.44 -5.60
N TYR A 756 16.48 -9.62 -4.34
CA TYR A 756 16.13 -8.52 -3.45
C TYR A 756 16.63 -8.79 -2.03
N ASP A 757 16.77 -7.71 -1.26
CA ASP A 757 17.09 -7.77 0.15
C ASP A 757 15.82 -8.02 0.97
N LEU A 758 15.80 -9.16 1.66
CA LEU A 758 14.79 -9.49 2.64
C LEU A 758 15.28 -9.08 4.03
N TRP A 759 14.62 -8.08 4.61
CA TRP A 759 14.88 -7.66 5.99
C TRP A 759 14.17 -8.58 6.97
N SER A 760 14.77 -8.81 8.13
CA SER A 760 14.09 -9.43 9.27
C SER A 760 12.81 -8.65 9.59
N ASN A 761 11.66 -9.35 9.62
CA ASN A 761 10.41 -8.73 10.05
C ASN A 761 10.33 -8.63 11.58
N LEU A 762 9.52 -7.71 12.10
CA LEU A 762 9.37 -7.46 13.53
C LEU A 762 8.93 -8.70 14.32
N LYS A 763 8.04 -9.51 13.73
CA LYS A 763 7.53 -10.74 14.35
C LYS A 763 8.66 -11.77 14.56
N ASP A 764 9.54 -11.93 13.58
CA ASP A 764 10.69 -12.81 13.67
C ASP A 764 11.71 -12.30 14.69
N VAL A 765 12.02 -11.00 14.68
CA VAL A 765 12.90 -10.37 15.68
C VAL A 765 12.39 -10.66 17.09
N ILE A 766 11.11 -10.35 17.38
CA ILE A 766 10.52 -10.51 18.71
C ILE A 766 10.41 -11.99 19.12
N LYS A 767 9.84 -12.85 18.26
CA LYS A 767 9.56 -14.25 18.62
C LYS A 767 10.81 -15.12 18.67
N LYS A 768 11.71 -14.98 17.69
CA LYS A 768 12.92 -15.82 17.58
C LYS A 768 14.07 -15.30 18.42
N LYS A 769 13.94 -14.09 18.98
CA LYS A 769 15.00 -13.39 19.71
C LYS A 769 16.30 -13.27 18.89
N ASN A 770 16.14 -12.97 17.60
CA ASN A 770 17.24 -12.80 16.66
C ASN A 770 17.48 -11.33 16.37
N ASP A 771 18.75 -10.92 16.33
CA ASP A 771 19.09 -9.57 15.89
C ASP A 771 18.61 -9.34 14.44
N PHE A 772 18.45 -8.07 14.07
CA PHE A 772 18.10 -7.71 12.70
C PHE A 772 19.13 -8.29 11.72
N THR A 773 18.67 -8.92 10.64
CA THR A 773 19.49 -9.41 9.53
C THR A 773 18.91 -9.02 8.17
N ILE A 774 19.78 -9.02 7.16
CA ILE A 774 19.44 -8.87 5.74
C ILE A 774 19.84 -10.18 5.03
N THR A 775 18.91 -10.77 4.29
CA THR A 775 19.12 -12.00 3.52
C THR A 775 18.83 -11.72 2.06
N LYS A 776 19.72 -12.13 1.15
CA LYS A 776 19.49 -12.05 -0.29
C LYS A 776 18.51 -13.16 -0.69
N CYS A 777 17.38 -12.78 -1.26
CA CYS A 777 16.35 -13.72 -1.72
C CYS A 777 16.12 -13.56 -3.23
N SER A 778 15.77 -14.66 -3.89
CA SER A 778 15.36 -14.65 -5.30
C SER A 778 13.84 -14.81 -5.39
N LYS A 779 13.19 -14.02 -6.25
CA LYS A 779 11.76 -14.14 -6.55
C LYS A 779 11.57 -14.26 -8.05
N SER A 780 10.72 -15.19 -8.46
CA SER A 780 10.24 -15.29 -9.84
C SER A 780 9.04 -14.36 -10.06
N ALA A 781 9.00 -13.66 -11.19
CA ALA A 781 7.85 -12.90 -11.65
C ALA A 781 7.09 -13.67 -12.74
N ASN A 782 5.77 -13.51 -12.75
CA ASN A 782 4.92 -14.03 -13.82
C ASN A 782 4.51 -12.89 -14.74
N PHE A 783 5.01 -12.92 -15.98
CA PHE A 783 4.70 -11.94 -17.03
C PHE A 783 3.76 -12.48 -18.10
N ASN A 784 3.14 -13.64 -17.86
CA ASN A 784 2.08 -14.11 -18.74
C ASN A 784 0.89 -13.16 -18.62
N PHE A 785 0.13 -13.05 -19.72
CA PHE A 785 -1.17 -12.42 -19.70
C PHE A 785 -2.01 -13.03 -18.56
N ASP A 786 -2.61 -12.18 -17.75
CA ASP A 786 -3.26 -12.64 -16.52
C ASP A 786 -4.59 -13.35 -16.76
N LEU A 787 -5.09 -13.45 -17.99
CA LEU A 787 -6.33 -14.17 -18.32
C LEU A 787 -7.56 -13.66 -17.56
N LYS A 788 -7.57 -12.40 -17.09
CA LYS A 788 -8.79 -11.75 -16.60
C LYS A 788 -9.83 -11.51 -17.70
N ARG A 789 -9.41 -11.65 -18.95
CA ARG A 789 -10.29 -11.71 -20.12
C ARG A 789 -9.94 -12.90 -20.98
N LYS A 790 -10.92 -13.33 -21.76
CA LYS A 790 -10.81 -14.47 -22.66
C LYS A 790 -10.10 -14.03 -23.94
N PRO A 791 -8.96 -14.63 -24.31
CA PRO A 791 -8.32 -14.39 -25.61
C PRO A 791 -9.26 -14.75 -26.76
N ILE A 792 -9.35 -13.89 -27.78
CA ILE A 792 -10.00 -14.20 -29.06
C ILE A 792 -8.92 -14.74 -29.99
N PHE A 793 -8.78 -16.07 -30.06
CA PHE A 793 -7.68 -16.73 -30.78
C PHE A 793 -7.67 -16.39 -32.28
N GLU A 794 -8.83 -16.11 -32.87
CA GLU A 794 -9.00 -15.76 -34.29
C GLU A 794 -8.39 -14.40 -34.63
N THR A 795 -8.28 -13.50 -33.64
CA THR A 795 -7.62 -12.19 -33.80
C THR A 795 -6.12 -12.26 -33.55
N MET A 796 -5.59 -13.43 -33.20
CA MET A 796 -4.20 -13.57 -32.79
C MET A 796 -3.26 -13.54 -33.98
N TYR A 797 -2.28 -12.65 -33.93
CA TYR A 797 -1.20 -12.59 -34.91
C TYR A 797 0.14 -12.31 -34.24
N GLU A 798 1.20 -12.49 -35.01
CA GLU A 798 2.57 -12.35 -34.53
C GLU A 798 3.18 -11.04 -34.99
N VAL A 799 3.67 -10.24 -34.05
CA VAL A 799 4.48 -9.06 -34.35
C VAL A 799 5.95 -9.39 -34.16
N LYS A 800 6.76 -9.06 -35.16
CA LYS A 800 8.22 -9.18 -35.16
C LYS A 800 8.83 -7.81 -35.46
N GLY A 801 9.89 -7.46 -34.75
CA GLY A 801 10.60 -6.22 -35.00
C GLY A 801 11.92 -6.16 -34.25
N THR A 802 12.60 -5.03 -34.40
CA THR A 802 13.80 -4.68 -33.65
C THR A 802 13.57 -3.31 -33.03
N TYR A 803 13.78 -3.19 -31.73
CA TYR A 803 13.74 -1.91 -31.02
C TYR A 803 15.03 -1.73 -30.21
N ASP A 804 15.78 -0.67 -30.49
CA ASP A 804 17.08 -0.36 -29.86
C ASP A 804 18.03 -1.58 -29.79
N GLY A 805 18.13 -2.30 -30.93
CA GLY A 805 18.95 -3.50 -31.08
C GLY A 805 18.36 -4.80 -30.49
N ILE A 806 17.20 -4.74 -29.82
CA ILE A 806 16.50 -5.91 -29.27
C ILE A 806 15.54 -6.46 -30.33
N ILE A 807 15.84 -7.65 -30.84
CA ILE A 807 14.94 -8.41 -31.71
C ILE A 807 13.83 -9.02 -30.85
N TYR A 808 12.58 -8.80 -31.24
CA TYR A 808 11.42 -9.33 -30.53
C TYR A 808 10.44 -10.05 -31.46
N LYS A 809 9.70 -10.98 -30.85
CA LYS A 809 8.62 -11.77 -31.44
C LYS A 809 7.56 -11.94 -30.36
N TYR A 810 6.36 -11.43 -30.58
CA TYR A 810 5.30 -11.37 -29.56
C TYR A 810 3.92 -11.56 -30.17
N ALA A 811 3.03 -12.26 -29.47
CA ALA A 811 1.64 -12.45 -29.88
C ALA A 811 0.78 -11.23 -29.51
N VAL A 812 -0.04 -10.78 -30.46
CA VAL A 812 -1.03 -9.72 -30.27
C VAL A 812 -2.41 -10.30 -30.53
N PHE A 813 -3.37 -10.03 -29.67
CA PHE A 813 -4.75 -10.52 -29.82
C PHE A 813 -5.73 -9.67 -29.00
N ASP A 814 -6.96 -9.56 -29.49
CA ASP A 814 -8.05 -8.93 -28.76
C ASP A 814 -8.68 -9.91 -27.75
N THR A 815 -9.53 -9.38 -26.85
CA THR A 815 -10.16 -10.19 -25.79
C THR A 815 -11.64 -9.89 -25.62
N GLU A 816 -12.38 -10.92 -25.23
CA GLU A 816 -13.81 -10.85 -24.90
C GLU A 816 -14.07 -11.16 -23.41
N PRO A 817 -15.22 -10.76 -22.84
CA PRO A 817 -15.56 -11.19 -21.49
C PRO A 817 -15.86 -12.69 -21.49
N TYR A 818 -15.48 -13.36 -20.41
CA TYR A 818 -15.95 -14.73 -20.17
C TYR A 818 -17.47 -14.75 -20.08
N ARG A 819 -18.09 -15.84 -20.52
CA ARG A 819 -19.51 -16.11 -20.34
C ARG A 819 -19.86 -16.00 -18.87
N ASP A 820 -19.18 -16.76 -18.02
CA ASP A 820 -19.38 -16.84 -16.57
C ASP A 820 -18.06 -17.11 -15.83
N VAL A 821 -18.14 -17.17 -14.49
CA VAL A 821 -17.00 -17.43 -13.61
C VAL A 821 -16.36 -18.80 -13.86
N GLU A 822 -17.13 -19.81 -14.27
CA GLU A 822 -16.60 -21.16 -14.47
C GLU A 822 -15.75 -21.25 -15.75
N GLU A 823 -16.12 -20.54 -16.82
CA GLU A 823 -15.26 -20.40 -18.00
C GLU A 823 -13.93 -19.71 -17.64
N TYR A 824 -13.96 -18.65 -16.83
CA TYR A 824 -12.74 -18.00 -16.36
C TYR A 824 -11.82 -18.94 -15.57
N LYS A 825 -12.37 -19.69 -14.60
CA LYS A 825 -11.61 -20.65 -13.78
C LYS A 825 -10.91 -21.69 -14.65
N LEU A 826 -11.59 -22.20 -15.67
CA LEU A 826 -11.03 -23.15 -16.63
C LEU A 826 -9.77 -22.60 -17.31
N TYR A 827 -9.85 -21.38 -17.88
CA TYR A 827 -8.73 -20.72 -18.55
C TYR A 827 -7.57 -20.47 -17.59
N LYS A 828 -7.86 -19.98 -16.38
CA LYS A 828 -6.86 -19.74 -15.33
C LYS A 828 -6.13 -21.01 -14.93
N GLU A 829 -6.84 -22.12 -14.76
CA GLU A 829 -6.22 -23.39 -14.37
C GLU A 829 -5.23 -23.87 -15.44
N ILE A 830 -5.58 -23.74 -16.72
CA ILE A 830 -4.68 -24.06 -17.82
C ILE A 830 -3.48 -23.09 -17.83
N GLY A 831 -3.72 -21.79 -17.67
CA GLY A 831 -2.67 -20.77 -17.64
C GLY A 831 -1.62 -20.98 -16.55
N LYS A 832 -2.01 -21.54 -15.40
CA LYS A 832 -1.08 -21.92 -14.32
C LYS A 832 -0.05 -22.98 -14.74
N THR A 833 -0.34 -23.76 -15.79
CA THR A 833 0.55 -24.82 -16.30
C THR A 833 1.64 -24.32 -17.26
N PHE A 834 1.67 -23.02 -17.56
CA PHE A 834 2.65 -22.40 -18.44
C PHE A 834 3.59 -21.47 -17.68
N ASP A 835 4.89 -21.62 -17.89
CA ASP A 835 5.90 -20.67 -17.41
C ASP A 835 6.03 -19.46 -18.34
N CYS A 836 5.78 -19.66 -19.64
CA CYS A 836 5.81 -18.60 -20.66
C CYS A 836 4.64 -18.71 -21.64
N LEU A 837 3.85 -17.64 -21.74
CA LEU A 837 2.89 -17.35 -22.81
C LEU A 837 3.31 -16.02 -23.42
N ARG A 838 3.95 -16.06 -24.59
CA ARG A 838 4.54 -14.88 -25.25
C ARG A 838 4.30 -14.86 -26.76
N THR A 839 4.56 -15.98 -27.43
CA THR A 839 4.49 -16.11 -28.89
C THR A 839 3.19 -16.80 -29.32
N VAL A 840 2.84 -16.69 -30.61
CA VAL A 840 1.64 -17.37 -31.15
C VAL A 840 1.74 -18.89 -30.95
N GLU A 841 2.94 -19.45 -31.05
CA GLU A 841 3.18 -20.87 -30.79
C GLU A 841 2.85 -21.28 -29.34
N ASP A 842 3.21 -20.44 -28.36
CA ASP A 842 2.88 -20.69 -26.95
C ASP A 842 1.36 -20.70 -26.73
N TRP A 843 0.66 -19.77 -27.40
CA TRP A 843 -0.80 -19.67 -27.32
C TRP A 843 -1.52 -20.79 -28.08
N ASN A 844 -0.98 -21.28 -29.20
CA ASN A 844 -1.51 -22.46 -29.88
C ASN A 844 -1.43 -23.70 -28.96
N LYS A 845 -0.34 -23.85 -28.20
CA LYS A 845 -0.22 -24.90 -27.16
C LYS A 845 -1.26 -24.70 -26.05
N PHE A 846 -1.54 -23.47 -25.65
CA PHE A 846 -2.60 -23.16 -24.68
C PHE A 846 -3.99 -23.55 -25.22
N GLN A 847 -4.33 -23.12 -26.44
CA GLN A 847 -5.63 -23.39 -27.08
C GLN A 847 -5.87 -24.89 -27.25
N MET A 848 -4.83 -25.63 -27.64
CA MET A 848 -4.88 -27.09 -27.72
C MET A 848 -5.18 -27.73 -26.36
N ARG A 849 -4.48 -27.34 -25.28
CA ARG A 849 -4.75 -27.86 -23.93
C ARG A 849 -6.16 -27.53 -23.46
N LEU A 850 -6.67 -26.35 -23.80
CA LEU A 850 -8.04 -25.97 -23.54
C LEU A 850 -9.04 -26.87 -24.25
N ARG A 851 -8.88 -27.09 -25.56
CA ARG A 851 -9.76 -27.97 -26.35
C ARG A 851 -9.77 -29.40 -25.80
N LEU A 852 -8.62 -29.95 -25.44
CA LEU A 852 -8.51 -31.29 -24.87
C LEU A 852 -9.20 -31.39 -23.50
N LYS A 853 -9.05 -30.37 -22.67
CA LYS A 853 -9.70 -30.34 -21.36
C LYS A 853 -11.22 -30.23 -21.49
N LEU A 854 -11.72 -29.42 -22.43
CA LEU A 854 -13.14 -29.33 -22.75
C LEU A 854 -13.71 -30.65 -23.30
N ALA A 855 -12.90 -31.40 -24.05
CA ALA A 855 -13.25 -32.75 -24.55
C ALA A 855 -13.18 -33.85 -23.47
N GLY A 856 -12.84 -33.52 -22.21
CA GLY A 856 -12.74 -34.48 -21.11
C GLY A 856 -11.46 -35.32 -21.13
N THR A 857 -10.47 -34.95 -21.94
CA THR A 857 -9.26 -35.74 -22.16
C THR A 857 -8.15 -35.35 -21.18
N THR A 858 -7.58 -36.33 -20.47
CA THR A 858 -6.49 -36.16 -19.49
C THR A 858 -5.08 -36.21 -20.11
N LEU A 859 -4.98 -35.89 -21.40
CA LEU A 859 -3.73 -35.95 -22.16
C LEU A 859 -2.73 -34.89 -21.70
N ASN A 860 -1.63 -35.33 -21.09
CA ASN A 860 -0.52 -34.43 -20.76
C ASN A 860 0.38 -34.21 -21.98
N ILE A 861 0.19 -33.08 -22.68
CA ILE A 861 0.97 -32.73 -23.87
C ILE A 861 2.12 -31.81 -23.48
N THR A 862 3.32 -32.39 -23.45
CA THR A 862 4.58 -31.67 -23.24
C THR A 862 5.26 -31.31 -24.56
N ASP A 863 5.03 -32.12 -25.60
CA ASP A 863 5.56 -31.97 -26.95
C ASP A 863 4.48 -32.45 -27.91
N PHE A 864 4.03 -31.55 -28.80
CA PHE A 864 2.88 -31.81 -29.65
C PHE A 864 3.21 -32.78 -30.77
N GLU A 865 4.32 -32.58 -31.47
CA GLU A 865 4.77 -33.48 -32.55
C GLU A 865 5.06 -34.88 -31.99
N TRP A 866 5.64 -34.95 -30.80
CA TRP A 866 5.81 -36.23 -30.10
C TRP A 866 4.47 -36.90 -29.77
N THR A 867 3.48 -36.12 -29.33
CA THR A 867 2.16 -36.65 -28.98
C THR A 867 1.36 -37.07 -30.22
N LYS A 868 1.49 -36.35 -31.34
CA LYS A 868 0.97 -36.77 -32.66
C LYS A 868 1.56 -38.12 -33.05
N LEU A 869 2.88 -38.25 -33.00
CA LEU A 869 3.57 -39.50 -33.31
C LEU A 869 3.10 -40.65 -32.42
N LEU A 870 3.04 -40.45 -31.10
CA LEU A 870 2.52 -41.47 -30.17
C LEU A 870 1.07 -41.84 -30.48
N SER A 871 0.23 -40.88 -30.84
CA SER A 871 -1.19 -41.10 -31.17
C SER A 871 -1.34 -41.95 -32.43
N VAL A 872 -0.60 -41.62 -33.50
CA VAL A 872 -0.57 -42.39 -34.75
C VAL A 872 -0.05 -43.82 -34.52
N VAL A 873 1.04 -43.98 -33.76
CA VAL A 873 1.61 -45.30 -33.46
C VAL A 873 0.69 -46.12 -32.54
N ARG A 874 -0.08 -45.48 -31.65
CA ARG A 874 -1.12 -46.17 -30.83
C ARG A 874 -2.26 -46.68 -31.71
N LEU A 875 -2.76 -45.85 -32.63
CA LEU A 875 -3.80 -46.27 -33.59
C LEU A 875 -3.30 -47.47 -34.42
N TYR A 876 -2.05 -47.43 -34.88
CA TYR A 876 -1.45 -48.52 -35.65
C TYR A 876 -1.35 -49.82 -34.84
N ASN A 877 -0.81 -49.75 -33.62
CA ASN A 877 -0.67 -50.93 -32.76
C ASN A 877 -2.01 -51.55 -32.32
N GLN A 878 -3.10 -50.79 -32.42
CA GLN A 878 -4.45 -51.27 -32.12
C GLN A 878 -5.23 -51.68 -33.36
N GLY A 879 -4.58 -51.72 -34.53
CA GLY A 879 -5.21 -52.13 -35.79
C GLY A 879 -6.28 -51.16 -36.29
N LYS A 880 -6.25 -49.90 -35.85
CA LYS A 880 -7.20 -48.86 -36.30
C LYS A 880 -6.72 -48.14 -37.55
N VAL A 881 -5.41 -48.10 -37.77
CA VAL A 881 -4.79 -47.57 -39.01
C VAL A 881 -3.72 -48.54 -39.51
N SER A 882 -3.59 -48.67 -40.83
CA SER A 882 -2.46 -49.27 -41.52
C SER A 882 -1.49 -48.16 -41.90
N ILE A 883 -0.19 -48.41 -41.74
CA ILE A 883 0.88 -47.48 -42.10
C ILE A 883 1.83 -48.27 -43.01
N PRO A 884 1.86 -48.01 -44.33
CA PRO A 884 2.58 -48.83 -45.30
C PRO A 884 4.04 -49.11 -44.92
N ALA A 885 4.76 -48.07 -44.48
CA ALA A 885 6.16 -48.18 -44.05
C ALA A 885 6.37 -49.10 -42.84
N LEU A 886 5.36 -49.27 -41.97
CA LEU A 886 5.42 -50.15 -40.80
C LEU A 886 4.91 -51.56 -41.11
N ASP A 887 4.04 -51.71 -42.10
CA ASP A 887 3.48 -52.99 -42.54
C ASP A 887 4.52 -53.87 -43.26
N GLU A 888 5.48 -53.24 -43.95
CA GLU A 888 6.61 -53.92 -44.58
C GLU A 888 7.71 -54.37 -43.60
N CYS A 889 7.71 -53.83 -42.38
CA CYS A 889 8.72 -54.13 -41.36
C CYS A 889 8.45 -55.47 -40.65
N LYS A 890 9.45 -56.35 -40.60
CA LYS A 890 9.35 -57.71 -40.00
C LYS A 890 9.73 -57.75 -38.52
N THR A 891 10.52 -56.78 -38.05
CA THR A 891 10.99 -56.72 -36.65
C THR A 891 10.61 -55.41 -35.97
N ILE A 892 10.50 -55.42 -34.64
CA ILE A 892 10.26 -54.20 -33.85
C ILE A 892 11.38 -53.16 -34.06
N LYS A 893 12.63 -53.61 -34.27
CA LYS A 893 13.76 -52.70 -34.55
C LYS A 893 13.56 -51.94 -35.87
N GLU A 894 13.10 -52.62 -36.91
CA GLU A 894 12.76 -52.00 -38.20
C GLU A 894 11.59 -51.01 -38.06
N LYS A 895 10.53 -51.38 -37.32
CA LYS A 895 9.40 -50.47 -37.05
C LYS A 895 9.83 -49.21 -36.29
N VAL A 896 10.67 -49.36 -35.26
CA VAL A 896 11.22 -48.22 -34.50
C VAL A 896 12.10 -47.33 -35.38
N PHE A 897 12.89 -47.91 -36.28
CA PHE A 897 13.68 -47.15 -37.24
C PHE A 897 12.79 -46.36 -38.20
N ALA A 898 11.81 -47.02 -38.81
CA ALA A 898 10.84 -46.39 -39.71
C ALA A 898 10.06 -45.25 -39.04
N ILE A 899 9.59 -45.44 -37.80
CA ILE A 899 8.91 -44.39 -37.01
C ILE A 899 9.76 -43.14 -36.85
N ASN A 900 11.07 -43.29 -36.63
CA ASN A 900 11.94 -42.13 -36.48
C ASN A 900 12.22 -41.37 -37.78
N ILE A 901 11.95 -41.95 -38.95
CA ILE A 901 12.11 -41.27 -40.25
C ILE A 901 11.05 -40.19 -40.44
N PHE A 902 9.82 -40.43 -39.96
CA PHE A 902 8.70 -39.49 -40.01
C PHE A 902 8.39 -38.86 -38.63
N ASN A 903 9.35 -38.90 -37.71
CA ASN A 903 9.23 -38.25 -36.40
C ASN A 903 9.66 -36.78 -36.52
N HIS A 904 8.71 -35.87 -36.34
CA HIS A 904 8.95 -34.43 -36.41
C HIS A 904 9.29 -33.80 -35.04
N SER A 905 9.45 -34.59 -33.98
CA SER A 905 9.88 -34.07 -32.67
C SER A 905 11.37 -34.27 -32.43
N ASP A 906 11.96 -33.46 -31.54
CA ASP A 906 13.37 -33.56 -31.13
C ASP A 906 13.69 -34.83 -30.30
N ARG A 907 12.68 -35.62 -29.94
CA ARG A 907 12.83 -36.86 -29.16
C ARG A 907 13.00 -38.06 -30.06
N ILE A 908 13.84 -39.02 -29.65
CA ILE A 908 14.01 -40.28 -30.39
C ILE A 908 13.02 -41.33 -29.90
N PHE A 909 12.26 -41.93 -30.82
CA PHE A 909 11.36 -43.05 -30.56
C PHE A 909 12.13 -44.33 -30.28
N THR A 910 11.87 -44.99 -29.15
CA THR A 910 12.61 -46.19 -28.72
C THR A 910 11.70 -47.42 -28.62
N GLY A 911 12.31 -48.60 -28.46
CA GLY A 911 11.57 -49.84 -28.19
C GLY A 911 10.72 -49.79 -26.90
N THR A 912 11.09 -48.94 -25.93
CA THR A 912 10.26 -48.71 -24.73
C THR A 912 9.00 -47.93 -25.08
N ASN A 913 9.10 -46.93 -25.97
CA ASN A 913 7.94 -46.18 -26.46
C ASN A 913 7.00 -47.07 -27.28
N TRP A 914 7.54 -47.96 -28.11
CA TRP A 914 6.77 -48.98 -28.83
C TRP A 914 5.92 -49.83 -27.87
N LYS A 915 6.55 -50.42 -26.85
CA LYS A 915 5.84 -51.22 -25.83
C LYS A 915 4.77 -50.41 -25.11
N SER A 916 5.03 -49.12 -24.87
CA SER A 916 4.04 -48.23 -24.24
C SER A 916 2.84 -47.96 -25.15
N CYS A 917 3.05 -47.75 -26.45
CA CYS A 917 1.99 -47.48 -27.42
C CYS A 917 1.12 -48.70 -27.73
N ALA A 918 1.67 -49.90 -27.57
CA ALA A 918 0.94 -51.15 -27.75
C ALA A 918 -0.04 -51.51 -26.61
N ARG A 919 -0.05 -50.74 -25.50
CA ARG A 919 -0.99 -50.98 -24.41
C ARG A 919 -2.40 -50.50 -24.76
N THR A 920 -3.41 -51.35 -24.56
CA THR A 920 -4.83 -51.08 -24.85
C THR A 920 -5.41 -49.94 -24.02
N ASP A 921 -4.97 -49.77 -22.76
CA ASP A 921 -5.43 -48.67 -21.87
C ASP A 921 -4.98 -47.27 -22.34
N ARG A 922 -4.08 -47.20 -23.33
CA ARG A 922 -3.57 -45.93 -23.88
C ARG A 922 -4.36 -45.42 -25.07
N ILE A 923 -5.43 -46.10 -25.50
CA ILE A 923 -6.33 -45.59 -26.54
C ILE A 923 -7.01 -44.27 -26.14
N ASN A 924 -7.32 -44.11 -24.85
CA ASN A 924 -7.88 -42.89 -24.26
C ASN A 924 -6.86 -41.73 -24.21
N GLN A 925 -5.67 -41.92 -24.76
CA GLN A 925 -4.58 -40.94 -24.84
C GLN A 925 -4.19 -40.69 -26.30
N ILE A 926 -5.17 -40.68 -27.22
CA ILE A 926 -4.95 -40.36 -28.63
C ILE A 926 -5.49 -38.95 -28.89
N LEU A 927 -4.76 -38.17 -29.66
CA LEU A 927 -5.21 -36.86 -30.12
C LEU A 927 -6.42 -36.99 -31.06
N PRO A 928 -7.36 -36.01 -31.06
CA PRO A 928 -8.43 -35.95 -32.06
C PRO A 928 -7.91 -36.07 -33.50
N TYR A 929 -8.71 -36.65 -34.38
CA TYR A 929 -8.31 -36.93 -35.77
C TYR A 929 -7.74 -35.70 -36.50
N GLU A 930 -8.39 -34.54 -36.34
CA GLU A 930 -7.97 -33.27 -36.96
C GLU A 930 -6.50 -32.90 -36.67
N ASP A 931 -5.98 -33.23 -35.47
CA ASP A 931 -4.61 -32.89 -35.06
C ASP A 931 -3.56 -33.85 -35.59
N ILE A 932 -3.95 -35.08 -35.93
CA ILE A 932 -3.04 -36.11 -36.44
C ILE A 932 -3.19 -36.30 -37.95
N LYS A 933 -4.22 -35.69 -38.55
CA LYS A 933 -4.54 -35.81 -39.98
C LYS A 933 -3.34 -35.51 -40.87
N GLU A 934 -2.66 -34.39 -40.67
CA GLU A 934 -1.51 -34.01 -41.48
C GLU A 934 -0.37 -35.05 -41.42
N LEU A 935 -0.12 -35.63 -40.23
CA LEU A 935 0.88 -36.68 -40.06
C LEU A 935 0.42 -38.01 -40.64
N LEU A 936 -0.87 -38.34 -40.55
CA LEU A 936 -1.44 -39.53 -41.17
C LEU A 936 -1.35 -39.44 -42.70
N ASP A 937 -1.70 -38.28 -43.27
CA ASP A 937 -1.66 -38.01 -44.70
C ASP A 937 -0.21 -38.02 -45.21
N SER A 938 0.75 -37.48 -44.46
CA SER A 938 2.17 -37.42 -44.87
C SER A 938 2.87 -38.78 -44.93
N ILE A 939 2.36 -39.79 -44.20
CA ILE A 939 2.90 -41.16 -44.15
C ILE A 939 2.02 -42.18 -44.90
N ASP A 940 1.03 -41.72 -45.66
CA ASP A 940 0.03 -42.53 -46.39
C ASP A 940 -0.67 -43.56 -45.48
N ALA A 941 -0.96 -43.16 -44.24
CA ALA A 941 -1.68 -43.99 -43.29
C ALA A 941 -3.16 -44.08 -43.67
N LYS A 942 -3.74 -45.28 -43.62
CA LYS A 942 -5.14 -45.54 -43.96
C LYS A 942 -5.89 -46.10 -42.76
N PHE A 943 -7.07 -45.55 -42.45
CA PHE A 943 -7.94 -46.17 -41.47
C PHE A 943 -8.38 -47.54 -41.96
N ILE A 944 -8.33 -48.52 -41.07
CA ILE A 944 -8.83 -49.86 -41.35
C ILE A 944 -10.32 -49.82 -41.01
N ASP A 945 -11.17 -49.81 -42.04
CA ASP A 945 -12.62 -49.90 -41.87
C ASP A 945 -12.92 -51.18 -41.07
N THR A 946 -13.36 -50.98 -39.84
CA THR A 946 -13.98 -52.04 -39.05
C THR A 946 -15.45 -51.68 -39.03
N GLU A 947 -16.27 -52.50 -39.68
CA GLU A 947 -17.73 -52.46 -39.56
C GLU A 947 -18.12 -52.66 -38.09
N GLU A 948 -18.06 -51.61 -37.29
CA GLU A 948 -18.69 -51.47 -35.97
C GLU A 948 -18.45 -50.04 -35.45
N HIS A 949 -19.35 -49.12 -35.80
CA HIS A 949 -19.94 -48.13 -34.90
C HIS A 949 -21.01 -47.29 -35.61
N SER A 950 -22.23 -47.82 -35.64
CA SER A 950 -23.43 -47.00 -35.54
C SER A 950 -23.76 -46.80 -34.06
N GLY A 951 -23.81 -45.55 -33.59
CA GLY A 951 -24.51 -45.19 -32.35
C GLY A 951 -23.71 -44.36 -31.33
N ASN A 952 -24.12 -43.08 -31.24
CA ASN A 952 -23.84 -42.01 -30.27
C ASN A 952 -22.51 -41.24 -30.37
#